data_AF-A0A844HTW2-F1
#
_entry.id   AF-A0A844HTW2-F1
#
_cell.length_a   1.000
_cell.length_b   1.000
_cell.length_c   1.000
_cell.angle_alpha   90.00
_cell.angle_beta   90.00
_cell.angle_gamma   90.00
#
_symmetry.space_group_name_H-M   'P 1'
#
loop_
_entity.id
_entity.type
_entity.pdbx_description
1 polymer ?
#
loop_
_entity_poly.entity_id
_entity_poly.type
_entity_poly.pdbx_seq_one_letter_code
_entity_poly.pdbx_strand_id
1 'polypeptide(L)'
;MKYNKTLALVPALLLAACGGDEQTMSETVSPGSVIYSYPTDGQAGVSPKADIVLRFSHALTDDDAGLQEKILMESQGQPVPFSISRVDGGKSLKLSPTSELDQLGAYTVTFSEPLMAEGGRQIVTPNAVGDAGIQFETRGGFSGPASTTNSAEDFGIAWQVPANDGPFKAMNFSTFRLAMTHPVHPEWEALGGSIQLRDGNGDEVPAMVRVKGNRITVDPCVVEDPRECGSKDDVLDTSQTYTLQLENLASLNSPQTDRFSHEFTFTPRETGPTVVLQQSAVDSGLASGAVEEDATRSVLNGQVINSVTLNSVLQGEAGPSQQTGDLFAELAYAPAFGADEALPLRIARGSVLNSTSLDVLVGGEVPVLDAATGQLQTTGNIKVTMLSDASGYLSPNPYTDDINAPRHITLFMDVSMNTENAQPNAALSQDLMGVELRGIALVQDGVLTIDAIGMVEPNLLGQEYTDSTIAFHLQAATDADSVLDAEMLRELDSTPPSLSSWMPGPDNAIPDTRQSMQRPGDPVILFFDEPLSKDSIDSGVSLFADGVPVEALETKLDGTAIILNPDGGLRHGVDYEVVVDGLTDLAGNPATTAPLQFSLEDIGDSSVTRRPALALTTYPGYPCETDHSLLDLSAGVLGQCYSDGGVGDILPVSTMPSDRPITVVFSKSMDLDSIVPGDTFMVEKVSQEPNGSVTVLESDVPGRLEKNLQRIRFYPDQPWEPGAHYRYTLKSSEDAGTCTAGNYGSICDSDGLALKTDLLEGLDDGGSNNGPDDMVIYFTGTEPLDSVFTPLRNLPVRDTNANFLVDCDSNTNPECLEPFAHEGSDNDGWAASANSTKLRVRNNEASASPPVIVASTADARVGCETGERCPKDKFIYQTYALNTEVVGPGVYEPTGDEGILVNLYPTQLATTSISVFTELRVFGFIPLQEESITNTQVLRMRYAKDDPACSGPACSRSSLIPGVITQGDNGQPVFKTRAELMLDAPDMEIPLGGRHDLYGREFVLELEGNITFFDDGRMQIEQRNSNLVDINVRARALGVPGGEIVTIDLPLQIPEQGVYLNFISNPVKEIPVDH
;
A
#
# COMPACT_ATOMS: atom_id res chain seq x y z
N MET A 1 -40.13 53.92 -7.29
CA MET A 1 -39.20 55.06 -7.14
C MET A 1 -38.82 55.14 -5.66
N LYS A 2 -37.78 54.41 -5.24
CA LYS A 2 -36.35 54.78 -5.18
C LYS A 2 -35.98 55.60 -3.93
N TYR A 3 -35.90 54.89 -2.80
CA TYR A 3 -35.04 55.17 -1.65
C TYR A 3 -34.65 53.77 -1.12
N ASN A 4 -33.49 53.23 -1.52
CA ASN A 4 -32.86 52.01 -0.97
C ASN A 4 -31.52 51.64 -1.69
N LYS A 5 -30.73 52.61 -2.18
CA LYS A 5 -29.47 52.31 -2.89
C LYS A 5 -28.24 53.04 -2.32
N THR A 6 -28.08 53.10 -0.99
CA THR A 6 -26.92 53.84 -0.43
C THR A 6 -26.34 53.28 0.87
N LEU A 7 -26.53 52.00 1.20
CA LEU A 7 -25.97 51.44 2.46
C LEU A 7 -25.27 50.08 2.34
N ALA A 8 -24.78 49.72 1.15
CA ALA A 8 -24.00 48.48 0.93
C ALA A 8 -22.53 48.73 0.53
N LEU A 9 -22.01 49.96 0.67
CA LEU A 9 -20.71 50.36 0.11
C LEU A 9 -19.79 51.09 1.10
N VAL A 10 -20.04 50.98 2.42
CA VAL A 10 -19.24 51.69 3.42
C VAL A 10 -17.97 50.94 3.89
N PRO A 11 -17.80 49.61 3.78
CA PRO A 11 -16.51 48.99 4.08
C PRO A 11 -15.43 49.27 3.02
N ALA A 12 -15.81 49.52 1.76
CA ALA A 12 -14.86 49.79 0.66
C ALA A 12 -14.34 51.24 0.60
N LEU A 13 -14.90 52.15 1.42
CA LEU A 13 -14.54 53.59 1.41
C LEU A 13 -13.63 54.02 2.56
N LEU A 14 -13.29 53.11 3.49
CA LEU A 14 -12.33 53.40 4.58
C LEU A 14 -10.86 53.25 4.16
N LEU A 15 -10.58 52.84 2.91
CA LEU A 15 -9.23 52.72 2.34
C LEU A 15 -8.83 53.91 1.44
N ALA A 16 -9.62 54.98 1.33
CA ALA A 16 -9.31 56.10 0.45
C ALA A 16 -9.75 57.46 1.02
N ALA A 17 -9.13 57.93 2.11
CA ALA A 17 -9.21 59.35 2.48
C ALA A 17 -8.07 59.80 3.41
N CYS A 18 -6.98 60.32 2.82
CA CYS A 18 -6.21 61.44 3.37
C CYS A 18 -5.17 61.92 2.33
N GLY A 19 -5.53 62.90 1.51
CA GLY A 19 -4.61 63.59 0.61
C GLY A 19 -4.73 65.10 0.84
N GLY A 20 -3.69 65.71 1.42
CA GLY A 20 -3.61 67.15 1.65
C GLY A 20 -2.30 67.60 2.31
N ASP A 21 -1.45 68.20 1.48
CA ASP A 21 -0.29 69.07 1.72
C ASP A 21 1.10 68.49 2.10
N GLU A 22 2.07 68.90 1.28
CA GLU A 22 3.50 68.60 1.33
C GLU A 22 4.12 68.95 2.69
N GLN A 23 4.44 67.91 3.45
CA GLN A 23 5.55 67.94 4.40
C GLN A 23 6.57 66.90 3.95
N THR A 24 7.83 67.31 3.76
CA THR A 24 8.96 66.38 3.71
C THR A 24 9.05 65.68 5.06
N MET A 25 8.36 64.55 5.17
CA MET A 25 8.54 63.60 6.25
C MET A 25 9.90 62.94 6.05
N SER A 26 10.75 63.02 7.07
CA SER A 26 11.76 62.01 7.29
C SER A 26 10.99 60.71 7.51
N GLU A 27 10.81 59.93 6.44
CA GLU A 27 10.15 58.62 6.50
C GLU A 27 10.90 57.76 7.53
N THR A 28 10.30 57.54 8.69
CA THR A 28 10.74 56.47 9.58
C THR A 28 10.58 55.18 8.79
N VAL A 29 11.70 54.57 8.40
CA VAL A 29 11.70 53.27 7.72
C VAL A 29 10.92 52.30 8.61
N SER A 30 9.75 51.85 8.15
CA SER A 30 8.99 50.82 8.86
C SER A 30 9.87 49.56 8.99
N PRO A 31 9.93 48.91 10.16
CA PRO A 31 10.63 47.63 10.30
C PRO A 31 10.09 46.63 9.28
N GLY A 32 10.95 45.73 8.81
CA GLY A 32 10.48 44.61 8.02
C GLY A 32 9.89 43.54 8.93
N SER A 33 8.93 42.78 8.44
CA SER A 33 8.33 41.63 9.13
C SER A 33 8.32 40.38 8.26
N VAL A 34 8.28 39.22 8.91
CA VAL A 34 7.70 38.01 8.33
C VAL A 34 6.20 38.26 8.20
N ILE A 35 5.62 37.92 7.06
CA ILE A 35 4.19 38.10 6.78
C ILE A 35 3.48 36.77 6.55
N TYR A 36 4.21 35.66 6.35
CA TYR A 36 3.66 34.33 6.21
C TYR A 36 4.74 33.28 6.46
N SER A 37 4.34 32.14 7.01
CA SER A 37 5.15 30.94 7.03
C SER A 37 4.31 29.69 6.73
N TYR A 38 4.98 28.69 6.18
CA TYR A 38 4.51 27.31 6.12
C TYR A 38 5.61 26.40 6.67
N PRO A 39 5.35 25.51 7.61
CA PRO A 39 4.16 25.49 8.46
C PRO A 39 3.90 26.83 9.16
N THR A 40 2.65 27.08 9.51
CA THR A 40 2.32 28.26 10.34
C THR A 40 2.70 28.01 11.79
N ASP A 41 2.88 29.08 12.54
CA ASP A 41 3.30 29.00 13.95
C ASP A 41 2.19 28.39 14.81
N GLY A 42 2.52 27.31 15.51
CA GLY A 42 1.61 26.42 16.25
C GLY A 42 0.92 25.35 15.38
N GLN A 43 1.33 25.13 14.13
CA GLN A 43 0.71 24.10 13.29
C GLN A 43 1.14 22.69 13.70
N ALA A 44 0.17 21.80 13.90
CA ALA A 44 0.42 20.38 14.12
C ALA A 44 0.04 19.55 12.89
N GLY A 45 0.50 18.30 12.85
CA GLY A 45 0.13 17.36 11.79
C GLY A 45 0.77 17.67 10.43
N VAL A 46 1.89 18.39 10.41
CA VAL A 46 2.66 18.70 9.19
C VAL A 46 3.28 17.41 8.64
N SER A 47 3.31 17.23 7.32
CA SER A 47 4.04 16.10 6.74
C SER A 47 5.52 16.12 7.18
N PRO A 48 6.11 14.98 7.56
CA PRO A 48 7.54 14.89 7.84
C PRO A 48 8.42 15.23 6.62
N LYS A 49 7.86 15.20 5.40
CA LYS A 49 8.54 15.56 4.14
C LYS A 49 8.36 17.03 3.74
N ALA A 50 7.76 17.86 4.58
CA ALA A 50 7.43 19.24 4.24
C ALA A 50 8.67 20.16 4.18
N ASP A 51 8.73 21.01 3.15
CA ASP A 51 9.59 22.18 3.11
C ASP A 51 9.06 23.28 4.05
N ILE A 52 9.96 24.12 4.57
CA ILE A 52 9.60 25.30 5.34
C ILE A 52 9.65 26.53 4.42
N VAL A 53 8.63 27.37 4.44
CA VAL A 53 8.54 28.60 3.65
C VAL A 53 8.41 29.79 4.57
N LEU A 54 9.21 30.83 4.34
CA LEU A 54 9.14 32.11 5.03
C LEU A 54 8.93 33.22 4.01
N ARG A 55 7.87 34.00 4.14
CA ARG A 55 7.63 35.19 3.30
C ARG A 55 7.74 36.46 4.12
N PHE A 56 8.36 37.46 3.53
CA PHE A 56 8.71 38.72 4.15
C PHE A 56 8.01 39.89 3.47
N SER A 57 7.78 40.95 4.24
CA SER A 57 7.23 42.22 3.74
C SER A 57 8.09 42.86 2.62
N HIS A 58 9.40 42.60 2.61
CA HIS A 58 10.39 43.17 1.71
C HIS A 58 11.44 42.12 1.33
N ALA A 59 12.10 42.29 0.18
CA ALA A 59 13.12 41.35 -0.24
C ALA A 59 14.35 41.39 0.69
N LEU A 60 14.90 40.22 1.00
CA LEU A 60 16.07 40.08 1.86
C LEU A 60 17.35 40.49 1.12
N THR A 61 18.22 41.23 1.82
CA THR A 61 19.50 41.73 1.31
C THR A 61 20.72 41.04 1.90
N ASP A 62 20.56 40.24 2.97
CA ASP A 62 21.61 39.31 3.40
C ASP A 62 21.96 38.36 2.24
N ASP A 63 23.20 37.88 2.16
CA ASP A 63 23.57 36.81 1.23
C ASP A 63 23.19 35.43 1.80
N ASP A 64 23.22 34.39 0.96
CA ASP A 64 22.72 33.06 1.37
C ASP A 64 23.54 32.44 2.51
N ALA A 65 24.85 32.71 2.55
CA ALA A 65 25.70 32.27 3.66
C ALA A 65 25.30 32.98 4.97
N GLY A 66 25.07 34.30 4.93
CA GLY A 66 24.57 35.05 6.08
C GLY A 66 23.19 34.59 6.53
N LEU A 67 22.29 34.26 5.60
CA LEU A 67 20.99 33.67 5.95
C LEU A 67 21.14 32.30 6.61
N GLN A 68 22.02 31.44 6.10
CA GLN A 68 22.30 30.11 6.66
C GLN A 68 22.87 30.19 8.09
N GLU A 69 23.67 31.20 8.40
CA GLU A 69 24.21 31.43 9.75
C GLU A 69 23.17 32.04 10.71
N LYS A 70 22.25 32.86 10.19
CA LYS A 70 21.26 33.58 10.99
C LYS A 70 20.00 32.77 11.28
N ILE A 71 19.54 31.94 10.34
CA ILE A 71 18.33 31.14 10.51
C ILE A 71 18.69 29.84 11.21
N LEU A 72 18.02 29.56 12.32
CA LEU A 72 18.20 28.36 13.11
C LEU A 72 16.90 27.56 13.10
N MET A 73 16.97 26.32 12.63
CA MET A 73 15.92 25.32 12.75
C MET A 73 16.37 24.30 13.79
N GLU A 74 15.55 24.01 14.79
CA GLU A 74 15.89 23.09 15.88
C GLU A 74 14.78 22.09 16.15
N SER A 75 15.17 20.88 16.54
CA SER A 75 14.31 19.87 17.17
C SER A 75 14.96 19.42 18.47
N GLN A 76 14.23 19.47 19.58
CA GLN A 76 14.74 19.13 20.92
C GLN A 76 16.07 19.85 21.29
N GLY A 77 16.24 21.08 20.81
CA GLY A 77 17.45 21.89 21.00
C GLY A 77 18.68 21.42 20.22
N GLN A 78 18.51 20.53 19.24
CA GLN A 78 19.53 20.16 18.26
C GLN A 78 19.24 20.84 16.91
N PRO A 79 20.26 21.39 16.23
CA PRO A 79 20.06 22.03 14.94
C PRO A 79 19.69 21.00 13.86
N VAL A 80 18.70 21.33 13.04
CA VAL A 80 18.28 20.55 11.88
C VAL A 80 18.91 21.18 10.63
N PRO A 81 19.74 20.44 9.87
CA PRO A 81 20.35 20.95 8.66
C PRO A 81 19.30 21.16 7.55
N PHE A 82 19.43 22.28 6.83
CA PHE A 82 18.58 22.64 5.70
C PHE A 82 19.38 23.39 4.62
N SER A 83 18.82 23.43 3.41
CA SER A 83 19.28 24.27 2.30
C SER A 83 18.30 25.42 2.04
N ILE A 84 18.78 26.53 1.48
CA ILE A 84 17.97 27.74 1.22
C ILE A 84 17.77 27.94 -0.28
N SER A 85 16.54 28.25 -0.68
CA SER A 85 16.20 28.75 -2.02
C SER A 85 15.43 30.07 -1.91
N ARG A 86 15.81 31.08 -2.71
CA ARG A 86 15.09 32.36 -2.80
C ARG A 86 13.95 32.28 -3.81
N VAL A 87 12.81 32.83 -3.43
CA VAL A 87 11.59 32.87 -4.23
C VAL A 87 11.07 34.32 -4.30
N ASP A 88 10.38 34.67 -5.38
CA ASP A 88 9.77 36.00 -5.60
C ASP A 88 10.78 37.16 -5.39
N GLY A 89 11.94 37.05 -6.02
CA GLY A 89 13.01 38.05 -5.93
C GLY A 89 13.64 38.20 -4.53
N GLY A 90 13.52 37.18 -3.67
CA GLY A 90 14.03 37.20 -2.31
C GLY A 90 13.03 37.70 -1.27
N LYS A 91 11.76 37.87 -1.64
CA LYS A 91 10.65 38.13 -0.71
C LYS A 91 10.15 36.86 -0.03
N SER A 92 10.48 35.69 -0.55
CA SER A 92 10.20 34.41 0.08
C SER A 92 11.47 33.57 0.12
N LEU A 93 11.61 32.74 1.15
CA LEU A 93 12.64 31.72 1.29
C LEU A 93 11.96 30.37 1.43
N LYS A 94 12.50 29.37 0.74
CA LYS A 94 12.20 27.95 0.96
C LYS A 94 13.40 27.33 1.67
N LEU A 95 13.18 26.74 2.83
CA LEU A 95 14.16 25.97 3.60
C LEU A 95 13.82 24.50 3.42
N SER A 96 14.71 23.75 2.77
CA SER A 96 14.52 22.32 2.54
C SER A 96 15.42 21.52 3.48
N PRO A 97 14.85 20.80 4.48
CA PRO A 97 15.61 19.89 5.33
C PRO A 97 16.46 18.92 4.49
N THR A 98 17.66 18.56 4.96
CA THR A 98 18.54 17.64 4.20
C THR A 98 18.18 16.17 4.39
N SER A 99 17.27 15.87 5.31
CA SER A 99 16.68 14.56 5.57
C SER A 99 15.21 14.76 5.90
N GLU A 100 14.40 13.70 5.76
CA GLU A 100 13.02 13.72 6.27
C GLU A 100 13.01 14.10 7.76
N LEU A 101 11.99 14.86 8.16
CA LEU A 101 11.76 15.19 9.56
C LEU A 101 11.28 13.92 10.29
N ASP A 102 11.48 13.87 11.60
CA ASP A 102 10.99 12.76 12.41
C ASP A 102 9.46 12.78 12.44
N GLN A 103 8.83 11.60 12.44
CA GLN A 103 7.40 11.48 12.74
C GLN A 103 7.14 11.87 14.20
N LEU A 104 6.03 12.58 14.46
CA LEU A 104 5.70 13.11 15.79
C LEU A 104 6.81 14.01 16.39
N GLY A 105 7.59 14.66 15.54
CA GLY A 105 8.67 15.57 15.90
C GLY A 105 8.18 17.00 16.13
N ALA A 106 8.83 17.73 17.03
CA ALA A 106 8.54 19.12 17.34
C ALA A 106 9.71 20.03 16.93
N TYR A 107 9.42 21.03 16.11
CA TYR A 107 10.40 21.88 15.44
C TYR A 107 10.19 23.35 15.77
N THR A 108 11.28 24.11 15.81
CA THR A 108 11.26 25.56 15.99
C THR A 108 12.19 26.24 14.99
N VAL A 109 11.70 27.30 14.33
CA VAL A 109 12.52 28.16 13.46
C VAL A 109 12.67 29.55 14.09
N THR A 110 13.92 30.00 14.28
CA THR A 110 14.26 31.31 14.86
C THR A 110 15.37 32.02 14.09
N PHE A 111 15.55 33.32 14.36
CA PHE A 111 16.68 34.09 13.84
C PHE A 111 17.64 34.42 14.99
N SER A 112 18.90 33.97 14.88
CA SER A 112 19.96 34.25 15.86
C SER A 112 20.38 35.72 15.87
N GLU A 113 20.26 36.38 14.72
CA GLU A 113 20.36 37.82 14.53
C GLU A 113 19.25 38.32 13.59
N PRO A 114 18.83 39.60 13.66
CA PRO A 114 17.87 40.14 12.73
C PRO A 114 18.31 39.98 11.26
N LEU A 115 17.38 39.54 10.41
CA LEU A 115 17.59 39.49 8.97
C LEU A 115 17.51 40.91 8.39
N MET A 116 18.30 41.18 7.36
CA MET A 116 18.36 42.45 6.66
C MET A 116 17.53 42.39 5.39
N ALA A 117 16.68 43.40 5.20
CA ALA A 117 15.83 43.57 4.02
C ALA A 117 16.02 44.95 3.38
N GLU A 118 15.47 45.10 2.16
CA GLU A 118 15.54 46.33 1.37
C GLU A 118 15.22 47.59 2.18
N GLY A 119 15.93 48.68 1.88
CA GLY A 119 15.81 49.94 2.62
C GLY A 119 16.47 49.94 4.01
N GLY A 120 17.32 48.94 4.32
CA GLY A 120 18.01 48.83 5.59
C GLY A 120 17.11 48.36 6.73
N ARG A 121 16.03 47.67 6.39
CA ARG A 121 15.04 47.14 7.34
C ARG A 121 15.60 45.93 8.07
N GLN A 122 15.33 45.85 9.37
CA GLN A 122 15.62 44.66 10.17
C GLN A 122 14.34 43.87 10.37
N ILE A 123 14.42 42.54 10.22
CA ILE A 123 13.36 41.58 10.48
C ILE A 123 13.80 40.72 11.66
N VAL A 124 13.07 40.83 12.76
CA VAL A 124 13.32 40.02 13.96
C VAL A 124 12.59 38.68 13.86
N THR A 125 12.95 37.75 14.75
CA THR A 125 12.25 36.47 14.91
C THR A 125 10.74 36.70 15.06
N PRO A 126 9.90 36.06 14.22
CA PRO A 126 8.45 36.17 14.33
C PRO A 126 7.94 35.49 15.60
N ASN A 127 6.72 35.83 16.01
CA ASN A 127 5.98 35.13 17.06
C ASN A 127 4.49 35.39 16.85
N ALA A 128 3.72 34.35 16.58
CA ALA A 128 2.26 34.41 16.59
C ALA A 128 1.68 33.80 17.86
N VAL A 129 2.22 32.67 18.30
CA VAL A 129 1.73 31.90 19.45
C VAL A 129 2.92 31.45 20.29
N GLY A 130 2.79 31.54 21.62
CA GLY A 130 3.79 30.96 22.53
C GLY A 130 5.16 31.66 22.52
N ASP A 131 6.23 30.85 22.49
CA ASP A 131 7.60 31.33 22.55
C ASP A 131 8.04 31.97 21.22
N ALA A 132 9.12 32.76 21.22
CA ALA A 132 9.57 33.41 19.99
C ALA A 132 10.07 32.38 18.96
N GLY A 133 9.54 32.42 17.74
CA GLY A 133 9.86 31.52 16.64
C GLY A 133 8.61 31.14 15.85
N ILE A 134 8.80 30.23 14.90
CA ILE A 134 7.71 29.46 14.27
C ILE A 134 7.83 28.05 14.82
N GLN A 135 6.86 27.61 15.62
CA GLN A 135 6.81 26.25 16.14
C GLN A 135 5.84 25.39 15.34
N PHE A 136 6.20 24.14 15.07
CA PHE A 136 5.30 23.19 14.43
C PHE A 136 5.62 21.75 14.82
N GLU A 137 4.62 20.89 14.66
CA GLU A 137 4.73 19.45 14.93
C GLU A 137 4.39 18.65 13.67
N THR A 138 5.18 17.61 13.41
CA THR A 138 4.91 16.68 12.32
C THR A 138 3.85 15.65 12.73
N ARG A 139 3.11 15.13 11.75
CA ARG A 139 2.15 14.04 11.97
C ARG A 139 2.87 12.72 12.28
N GLY A 140 2.13 11.76 12.83
CA GLY A 140 2.56 10.37 12.91
C GLY A 140 2.46 9.64 11.57
N GLY A 141 2.98 8.42 11.52
CA GLY A 141 2.88 7.52 10.37
C GLY A 141 1.43 7.15 10.04
N PHE A 142 1.15 6.79 8.78
CA PHE A 142 -0.17 6.30 8.37
C PHE A 142 -0.42 4.83 8.75
N SER A 143 0.67 4.09 8.94
CA SER A 143 0.71 2.68 9.34
C SER A 143 2.04 2.39 10.02
N GLY A 144 2.19 1.21 10.64
CA GLY A 144 3.42 0.79 11.27
C GLY A 144 3.27 0.65 12.79
N PRO A 145 4.38 0.78 13.54
CA PRO A 145 4.38 0.65 14.99
C PRO A 145 3.45 1.62 15.71
N ALA A 146 2.93 1.20 16.87
CA ALA A 146 2.03 2.05 17.66
C ALA A 146 2.70 3.37 18.06
N SER A 147 3.97 3.36 18.46
CA SER A 147 4.67 4.57 18.93
C SER A 147 4.96 5.60 17.86
N THR A 148 4.87 5.24 16.58
CA THR A 148 5.06 6.17 15.46
C THR A 148 3.74 6.71 14.91
N THR A 149 2.63 6.05 15.25
CA THR A 149 1.27 6.41 14.82
C THR A 149 0.47 7.09 15.93
N ASN A 150 0.75 6.79 17.19
CA ASN A 150 0.11 7.36 18.38
C ASN A 150 0.83 8.64 18.83
N SER A 151 0.17 9.79 18.71
CA SER A 151 0.72 11.10 19.11
C SER A 151 0.71 11.35 20.63
N ALA A 152 0.05 10.48 21.41
CA ALA A 152 0.02 10.53 22.87
C ALA A 152 -0.13 9.13 23.46
N GLU A 153 0.13 8.99 24.77
CA GLU A 153 -0.06 7.73 25.50
C GLU A 153 -1.55 7.31 25.53
N ASP A 154 -2.43 8.24 25.90
CA ASP A 154 -3.87 7.97 26.03
C ASP A 154 -4.62 8.16 24.70
N PHE A 155 -5.66 7.33 24.48
CA PHE A 155 -6.58 7.50 23.36
C PHE A 155 -7.55 8.67 23.63
N GLY A 156 -7.47 9.71 22.79
CA GLY A 156 -8.20 10.95 22.98
C GLY A 156 -8.19 11.84 21.74
N ILE A 157 -8.56 13.10 21.91
CA ILE A 157 -8.59 14.09 20.83
C ILE A 157 -7.36 14.97 20.95
N ALA A 158 -6.49 14.90 19.94
CA ALA A 158 -5.31 15.74 19.82
C ALA A 158 -5.67 17.16 19.35
N TRP A 159 -6.62 17.25 18.42
CA TRP A 159 -7.00 18.52 17.81
C TRP A 159 -8.44 18.49 17.32
N GLN A 160 -9.10 19.65 17.30
CA GLN A 160 -10.41 19.82 16.68
C GLN A 160 -10.61 21.22 16.09
N VAL A 161 -11.43 21.31 15.05
CA VAL A 161 -11.96 22.56 14.51
C VAL A 161 -13.42 22.35 14.06
N PRO A 162 -14.35 23.26 14.38
CA PRO A 162 -14.20 24.40 15.30
C PRO A 162 -13.99 23.96 16.77
N ALA A 163 -13.46 24.87 17.59
CA ALA A 163 -13.30 24.70 19.03
C ALA A 163 -13.88 25.91 19.78
N ASN A 164 -14.57 25.67 20.90
CA ASN A 164 -15.25 26.72 21.67
C ASN A 164 -14.29 27.79 22.22
N ASP A 165 -13.09 27.37 22.61
CA ASP A 165 -12.00 28.17 23.15
C ASP A 165 -10.92 28.50 22.12
N GLY A 166 -11.13 28.14 20.85
CA GLY A 166 -10.21 28.42 19.75
C GLY A 166 -10.52 29.71 18.98
N PRO A 167 -9.62 30.10 18.06
CA PRO A 167 -9.85 31.22 17.13
C PRO A 167 -10.97 30.91 16.11
N PHE A 168 -11.24 29.63 15.88
CA PHE A 168 -12.25 29.12 14.95
C PHE A 168 -13.43 28.55 15.73
N LYS A 169 -14.44 29.39 15.98
CA LYS A 169 -15.64 29.01 16.73
C LYS A 169 -16.68 28.35 15.83
N ALA A 170 -17.62 27.63 16.43
CA ALA A 170 -18.73 27.02 15.71
C ALA A 170 -19.65 28.08 15.10
N MET A 171 -19.92 27.94 13.80
CA MET A 171 -20.83 28.74 13.01
C MET A 171 -22.03 27.88 12.58
N ASN A 172 -23.10 28.49 12.11
CA ASN A 172 -24.29 27.76 11.67
C ASN A 172 -24.06 26.86 10.45
N PHE A 173 -23.07 27.17 9.62
CA PHE A 173 -22.61 26.37 8.48
C PHE A 173 -21.29 25.60 8.73
N SER A 174 -20.95 25.28 9.97
CA SER A 174 -19.67 24.61 10.31
C SER A 174 -19.71 23.09 10.13
N THR A 175 -18.69 22.57 9.46
CA THR A 175 -18.25 21.17 9.53
C THR A 175 -17.27 20.99 10.70
N PHE A 176 -17.39 19.88 11.41
CA PHE A 176 -16.54 19.52 12.55
C PHE A 176 -15.47 18.52 12.12
N ARG A 177 -14.22 18.80 12.46
CA ARG A 177 -13.07 17.95 12.15
C ARG A 177 -12.26 17.71 13.41
N LEU A 178 -11.89 16.46 13.63
CA LEU A 178 -11.12 16.02 14.77
C LEU A 178 -9.91 15.20 14.32
N ALA A 179 -8.80 15.38 15.02
CA ALA A 179 -7.66 14.48 14.98
C ALA A 179 -7.57 13.77 16.33
N MET A 180 -7.66 12.45 16.29
CA MET A 180 -7.46 11.58 17.44
C MET A 180 -5.96 11.41 17.72
N THR A 181 -5.61 11.12 18.97
CA THR A 181 -4.23 10.83 19.37
C THR A 181 -3.75 9.49 18.83
N HIS A 182 -4.65 8.53 18.60
CA HIS A 182 -4.38 7.24 17.97
C HIS A 182 -5.23 7.06 16.72
N PRO A 183 -4.85 6.18 15.78
CA PRO A 183 -5.76 5.72 14.73
C PRO A 183 -7.01 5.07 15.34
N VAL A 184 -8.19 5.42 14.83
CA VAL A 184 -9.45 4.78 15.18
C VAL A 184 -9.52 3.42 14.50
N HIS A 185 -9.99 2.39 15.22
CA HIS A 185 -10.19 1.07 14.65
C HIS A 185 -11.15 1.14 13.45
N PRO A 186 -10.85 0.55 12.28
CA PRO A 186 -11.71 0.59 11.10
C PRO A 186 -13.15 0.12 11.37
N GLU A 187 -13.31 -0.88 12.25
CA GLU A 187 -14.60 -1.46 12.63
C GLU A 187 -15.20 -0.86 13.91
N TRP A 188 -14.88 0.40 14.21
CA TRP A 188 -15.32 1.06 15.44
C TRP A 188 -16.85 1.00 15.66
N GLU A 189 -17.66 1.03 14.59
CA GLU A 189 -19.13 0.89 14.66
C GLU A 189 -19.54 -0.51 15.14
N ALA A 190 -18.97 -1.57 14.54
CA ALA A 190 -19.22 -2.96 14.92
C ALA A 190 -18.76 -3.27 16.35
N LEU A 191 -17.69 -2.59 16.80
CA LEU A 191 -17.20 -2.64 18.18
C LEU A 191 -18.05 -1.79 19.17
N GLY A 192 -19.17 -1.24 18.72
CA GLY A 192 -20.16 -0.53 19.53
C GLY A 192 -19.89 0.96 19.71
N GLY A 193 -19.06 1.58 18.87
CA GLY A 193 -18.83 3.02 18.85
C GLY A 193 -19.94 3.78 18.11
N SER A 194 -20.14 5.05 18.47
CA SER A 194 -21.08 5.95 17.78
C SER A 194 -20.54 7.39 17.73
N ILE A 195 -20.88 8.12 16.67
CA ILE A 195 -20.57 9.55 16.51
C ILE A 195 -21.85 10.24 16.02
N GLN A 196 -22.40 11.16 16.81
CA GLN A 196 -23.71 11.75 16.55
C GLN A 196 -23.72 13.25 16.86
N LEU A 197 -24.39 14.02 16.01
CA LEU A 197 -24.74 15.41 16.31
C LEU A 197 -26.19 15.45 16.81
N ARG A 198 -26.43 16.09 17.96
CA ARG A 198 -27.76 16.20 18.58
C ARG A 198 -28.18 17.66 18.78
N ASP A 199 -29.47 17.94 18.63
CA ASP A 199 -30.06 19.26 18.84
C ASP A 199 -30.32 19.57 20.33
N GLY A 200 -30.97 20.71 20.61
CA GLY A 200 -31.28 21.14 21.97
C GLY A 200 -32.34 20.29 22.69
N ASN A 201 -33.07 19.44 21.95
CA ASN A 201 -34.03 18.47 22.48
C ASN A 201 -33.40 17.08 22.69
N GLY A 202 -32.19 16.86 22.19
CA GLY A 202 -31.50 15.58 22.17
C GLY A 202 -31.81 14.73 20.94
N ASP A 203 -32.55 15.27 19.97
CA ASP A 203 -32.86 14.61 18.70
C ASP A 203 -31.63 14.65 17.79
N GLU A 204 -31.44 13.62 16.97
CA GLU A 204 -30.31 13.52 16.05
C GLU A 204 -30.46 14.52 14.89
N VAL A 205 -29.38 15.23 14.60
CA VAL A 205 -29.24 16.13 13.45
C VAL A 205 -28.59 15.34 12.32
N PRO A 206 -29.19 15.30 11.12
CA PRO A 206 -28.57 14.61 9.99
C PRO A 206 -27.19 15.19 9.69
N ALA A 207 -26.19 14.32 9.67
CA ALA A 207 -24.80 14.68 9.40
C ALA A 207 -24.06 13.51 8.76
N MET A 208 -23.20 13.80 7.80
CA MET A 208 -22.28 12.82 7.25
C MET A 208 -21.12 12.63 8.23
N VAL A 209 -20.82 11.38 8.57
CA VAL A 209 -19.67 11.02 9.43
C VAL A 209 -18.64 10.22 8.63
N ARG A 210 -17.40 10.70 8.61
CA ARG A 210 -16.25 10.00 8.00
C ARG A 210 -15.15 9.79 9.02
N VAL A 211 -14.60 8.59 9.03
CA VAL A 211 -13.50 8.18 9.92
C VAL A 211 -12.45 7.45 9.08
N LYS A 212 -11.20 7.94 9.07
CA LYS A 212 -10.07 7.26 8.42
C LYS A 212 -8.79 7.57 9.18
N GLY A 213 -8.06 6.52 9.57
CA GLY A 213 -6.88 6.65 10.42
C GLY A 213 -7.25 7.37 11.72
N ASN A 214 -6.58 8.46 12.03
CA ASN A 214 -6.89 9.28 13.21
C ASN A 214 -7.80 10.48 12.91
N ARG A 215 -8.36 10.60 11.70
CA ARG A 215 -9.20 11.75 11.30
C ARG A 215 -10.68 11.40 11.37
N ILE A 216 -11.46 12.33 11.91
CA ILE A 216 -12.92 12.27 11.96
C ILE A 216 -13.48 13.57 11.38
N THR A 217 -14.44 13.46 10.48
CA THR A 217 -15.23 14.60 9.96
C THR A 217 -16.71 14.35 10.21
N VAL A 218 -17.39 15.36 10.74
CA VAL A 218 -18.85 15.40 10.92
C VAL A 218 -19.38 16.64 10.22
N ASP A 219 -20.11 16.41 9.13
CA ASP A 219 -20.61 17.46 8.25
C ASP A 219 -22.14 17.49 8.26
N PRO A 220 -22.77 18.46 8.96
CA PRO A 220 -24.22 18.57 9.00
C PRO A 220 -24.81 18.76 7.60
N CYS A 221 -25.95 18.12 7.33
CA CYS A 221 -26.80 18.51 6.21
C CYS A 221 -28.27 18.52 6.65
N VAL A 222 -28.82 19.72 6.87
CA VAL A 222 -30.16 19.91 7.44
C VAL A 222 -31.24 20.20 6.39
N VAL A 223 -30.86 20.30 5.11
CA VAL A 223 -31.79 20.42 3.99
C VAL A 223 -32.34 19.06 3.56
N GLU A 224 -33.53 19.05 2.95
CA GLU A 224 -34.18 17.80 2.52
C GLU A 224 -33.55 17.19 1.26
N ASP A 225 -33.02 18.01 0.34
CA ASP A 225 -32.39 17.56 -0.91
C ASP A 225 -30.87 17.42 -0.72
N PRO A 226 -30.30 16.22 -0.82
CA PRO A 226 -28.85 16.00 -0.66
C PRO A 226 -27.97 16.85 -1.60
N ARG A 227 -28.51 17.31 -2.73
CA ARG A 227 -27.83 18.19 -3.71
C ARG A 227 -27.70 19.62 -3.22
N GLU A 228 -28.52 20.01 -2.26
CA GLU A 228 -28.53 21.34 -1.66
C GLU A 228 -27.71 21.40 -0.37
N CYS A 229 -27.13 20.29 0.09
CA CYS A 229 -26.18 20.34 1.19
C CYS A 229 -24.99 21.25 0.84
N GLY A 230 -24.50 22.01 1.81
CA GLY A 230 -23.53 23.08 1.61
C GLY A 230 -24.08 24.34 0.94
N SER A 231 -25.40 24.44 0.69
CA SER A 231 -26.05 25.68 0.21
C SER A 231 -26.33 26.67 1.34
N LYS A 232 -26.73 27.90 1.01
CA LYS A 232 -27.06 28.94 2.00
C LYS A 232 -28.18 28.55 2.97
N ASP A 233 -29.06 27.64 2.56
CA ASP A 233 -30.16 27.15 3.38
C ASP A 233 -29.73 26.00 4.30
N ASP A 234 -28.56 25.39 4.06
CA ASP A 234 -27.97 24.34 4.87
C ASP A 234 -27.19 24.92 6.06
N VAL A 235 -27.95 25.34 7.07
CA VAL A 235 -27.46 26.00 8.29
C VAL A 235 -28.17 25.52 9.56
N LEU A 236 -27.40 25.28 10.61
CA LEU A 236 -27.89 24.99 11.96
C LEU A 236 -28.62 26.19 12.58
N ASP A 237 -29.72 25.95 13.30
CA ASP A 237 -30.44 26.99 14.06
C ASP A 237 -29.57 27.62 15.16
N THR A 238 -29.34 28.93 15.09
CA THR A 238 -28.49 29.70 16.00
C THR A 238 -29.12 30.00 17.36
N SER A 239 -30.40 29.66 17.55
CA SER A 239 -31.15 29.89 18.78
C SER A 239 -31.08 28.74 19.79
N GLN A 240 -30.50 27.60 19.41
CA GLN A 240 -30.37 26.42 20.26
C GLN A 240 -28.92 25.97 20.48
N THR A 241 -28.74 25.03 21.40
CA THR A 241 -27.45 24.42 21.72
C THR A 241 -27.42 23.00 21.18
N TYR A 242 -26.35 22.64 20.48
CA TYR A 242 -26.13 21.30 19.95
C TYR A 242 -25.09 20.56 20.79
N THR A 243 -25.13 19.23 20.69
CA THR A 243 -24.14 18.34 21.29
C THR A 243 -23.55 17.42 20.23
N LEU A 244 -22.24 17.53 19.97
CA LEU A 244 -21.50 16.50 19.22
C LEU A 244 -21.02 15.45 20.22
N GLN A 245 -21.50 14.22 20.05
CA GLN A 245 -21.30 13.11 20.97
C GLN A 245 -20.49 12.00 20.28
N LEU A 246 -19.35 11.66 20.87
CA LEU A 246 -18.53 10.50 20.50
C LEU A 246 -18.66 9.49 21.64
N GLU A 247 -19.11 8.27 21.35
CA GLU A 247 -19.26 7.20 22.34
C GLU A 247 -18.49 5.96 21.92
N ASN A 248 -17.83 5.33 22.90
CA ASN A 248 -17.19 4.02 22.83
C ASN A 248 -16.32 3.76 21.58
N LEU A 249 -15.64 4.80 21.05
CA LEU A 249 -14.73 4.64 19.93
C LEU A 249 -13.56 3.74 20.34
N ALA A 250 -13.12 2.86 19.44
CA ALA A 250 -12.02 1.94 19.68
C ALA A 250 -10.73 2.47 19.06
N SER A 251 -9.60 2.36 19.77
CA SER A 251 -8.27 2.53 19.18
C SER A 251 -7.90 1.31 18.32
N LEU A 252 -7.17 1.51 17.22
CA LEU A 252 -6.69 0.42 16.36
C LEU A 252 -5.71 -0.51 17.09
N ASN A 253 -4.81 0.04 17.91
CA ASN A 253 -3.76 -0.73 18.57
C ASN A 253 -4.27 -1.49 19.82
N SER A 254 -5.33 -1.00 20.44
CA SER A 254 -5.84 -1.49 21.73
C SER A 254 -7.37 -1.54 21.76
N PRO A 255 -8.04 -2.23 20.82
CA PRO A 255 -9.48 -2.10 20.61
C PRO A 255 -10.30 -2.51 21.83
N GLN A 256 -9.80 -3.39 22.71
CA GLN A 256 -10.56 -3.87 23.88
C GLN A 256 -10.43 -2.98 25.12
N THR A 257 -9.32 -2.26 25.29
CA THR A 257 -9.04 -1.49 26.51
C THR A 257 -9.22 0.01 26.32
N ASP A 258 -8.86 0.52 25.13
CA ASP A 258 -8.75 1.95 24.90
C ASP A 258 -10.02 2.43 24.19
N ARG A 259 -11.05 2.66 25.01
CA ARG A 259 -12.37 3.17 24.58
C ARG A 259 -12.47 4.66 24.86
N PHE A 260 -12.79 5.45 23.84
CA PHE A 260 -12.94 6.90 23.97
C PHE A 260 -14.41 7.32 23.94
N SER A 261 -14.79 8.24 24.83
CA SER A 261 -16.11 8.88 24.82
C SER A 261 -16.01 10.32 25.28
N HIS A 262 -16.66 11.23 24.55
CA HIS A 262 -16.65 12.65 24.85
C HIS A 262 -17.85 13.38 24.24
N GLU A 263 -18.26 14.47 24.88
CA GLU A 263 -19.35 15.32 24.41
C GLU A 263 -18.91 16.77 24.31
N PHE A 264 -19.23 17.41 23.19
CA PHE A 264 -19.01 18.82 22.93
C PHE A 264 -20.33 19.54 22.84
N THR A 265 -20.54 20.58 23.65
CA THR A 265 -21.72 21.43 23.56
C THR A 265 -21.37 22.77 22.94
N PHE A 266 -22.16 23.25 21.99
CA PHE A 266 -21.93 24.54 21.34
C PHE A 266 -23.25 25.18 20.88
N THR A 267 -23.25 26.51 20.78
CA THR A 267 -24.31 27.27 20.12
C THR A 267 -23.70 27.96 18.92
N PRO A 268 -24.12 27.62 17.68
CA PRO A 268 -23.51 28.15 16.47
C PRO A 268 -23.77 29.66 16.35
N ARG A 269 -22.76 30.40 15.89
CA ARG A 269 -22.90 31.83 15.58
C ARG A 269 -23.51 32.02 14.19
N GLU A 270 -24.35 33.04 14.08
CA GLU A 270 -24.95 33.48 12.82
C GLU A 270 -23.90 34.06 11.86
N THR A 271 -24.02 33.71 10.58
CA THR A 271 -23.08 34.12 9.52
C THR A 271 -23.76 34.97 8.45
N GLY A 272 -25.09 34.95 8.38
CA GLY A 272 -25.86 35.65 7.37
C GLY A 272 -25.93 37.18 7.54
N PRO A 273 -26.19 37.92 6.44
CA PRO A 273 -26.33 37.43 5.06
C PRO A 273 -24.97 37.09 4.43
N THR A 274 -24.87 35.92 3.79
CA THR A 274 -23.65 35.42 3.14
C THR A 274 -23.57 35.80 1.65
N VAL A 275 -22.36 35.73 1.08
CA VAL A 275 -22.08 36.00 -0.34
C VAL A 275 -21.27 34.84 -0.92
N VAL A 276 -21.67 34.32 -2.09
CA VAL A 276 -20.90 33.29 -2.80
C VAL A 276 -19.96 33.96 -3.81
N LEU A 277 -18.67 33.65 -3.71
CA LEU A 277 -17.63 34.08 -4.64
C LEU A 277 -17.15 32.90 -5.47
N GLN A 278 -17.14 33.06 -6.79
CA GLN A 278 -16.48 32.13 -7.71
C GLN A 278 -14.96 32.37 -7.66
N GLN A 279 -14.21 31.33 -7.28
CA GLN A 279 -12.75 31.32 -7.21
C GLN A 279 -12.21 30.32 -8.23
N SER A 280 -11.51 30.80 -9.25
CA SER A 280 -10.96 29.94 -10.31
C SER A 280 -9.53 29.55 -9.99
N ALA A 281 -9.21 28.26 -10.12
CA ALA A 281 -7.84 27.76 -10.15
C ALA A 281 -7.18 28.18 -11.47
N VAL A 282 -6.17 29.05 -11.38
CA VAL A 282 -5.49 29.63 -12.53
C VAL A 282 -4.58 28.61 -13.21
N ASP A 283 -4.69 28.47 -14.54
CA ASP A 283 -3.73 27.71 -15.35
C ASP A 283 -2.35 28.36 -15.30
N SER A 284 -1.33 27.59 -14.92
CA SER A 284 0.06 28.07 -14.93
C SER A 284 0.59 28.37 -16.34
N GLY A 285 -0.11 27.87 -17.37
CA GLY A 285 0.29 27.85 -18.77
C GLY A 285 0.48 26.42 -19.29
N LEU A 286 0.64 25.44 -18.39
CA LEU A 286 0.85 24.03 -18.74
C LEU A 286 -0.37 23.43 -19.47
N ALA A 287 -1.60 23.67 -19.00
CA ALA A 287 -2.79 23.17 -19.70
C ALA A 287 -2.95 23.83 -21.08
N SER A 288 -2.42 25.03 -21.25
CA SER A 288 -2.34 25.76 -22.51
C SER A 288 -1.14 25.37 -23.40
N GLY A 289 -0.34 24.36 -23.00
CA GLY A 289 0.77 23.81 -23.77
C GLY A 289 2.12 24.52 -23.61
N ALA A 290 2.30 25.34 -22.57
CA ALA A 290 3.61 25.86 -22.21
C ALA A 290 4.53 24.75 -21.68
N VAL A 291 5.84 24.96 -21.77
CA VAL A 291 6.83 24.12 -21.08
C VAL A 291 6.97 24.58 -19.62
N GLU A 292 7.39 23.69 -18.74
CA GLU A 292 7.46 23.95 -17.29
C GLU A 292 8.39 25.13 -16.91
N GLU A 293 9.43 25.40 -17.70
CA GLU A 293 10.33 26.54 -17.48
C GLU A 293 9.60 27.89 -17.59
N ASP A 294 8.58 27.96 -18.44
CA ASP A 294 7.78 29.17 -18.70
C ASP A 294 6.50 29.22 -17.84
N ALA A 295 6.22 28.16 -17.08
CA ALA A 295 5.01 28.06 -16.27
C ALA A 295 5.01 29.09 -15.13
N THR A 296 3.82 29.60 -14.82
CA THR A 296 3.63 30.53 -13.69
C THR A 296 3.92 29.81 -12.38
N ARG A 297 4.73 30.45 -11.51
CA ARG A 297 5.20 29.87 -10.26
C ARG A 297 4.67 30.63 -9.05
N SER A 298 4.46 29.90 -7.96
CA SER A 298 3.99 30.40 -6.69
C SER A 298 4.97 31.42 -6.11
N VAL A 299 4.43 32.54 -5.65
CA VAL A 299 5.20 33.57 -4.94
C VAL A 299 5.65 33.10 -3.55
N LEU A 300 5.11 31.99 -3.05
CA LEU A 300 5.42 31.44 -1.75
C LEU A 300 6.63 30.50 -1.82
N ASN A 301 6.57 29.44 -2.63
CA ASN A 301 7.58 28.38 -2.66
C ASN A 301 8.25 28.14 -4.02
N GLY A 302 7.86 28.86 -5.07
CA GLY A 302 8.46 28.74 -6.41
C GLY A 302 8.04 27.51 -7.22
N GLN A 303 7.12 26.68 -6.69
CA GLN A 303 6.52 25.59 -7.45
C GLN A 303 5.54 26.12 -8.50
N VAL A 304 5.25 25.32 -9.52
CA VAL A 304 4.22 25.65 -10.52
C VAL A 304 2.86 25.76 -9.83
N ILE A 305 2.11 26.82 -10.12
CA ILE A 305 0.82 27.05 -9.47
C ILE A 305 -0.25 26.05 -9.92
N ASN A 306 -1.10 25.63 -8.98
CA ASN A 306 -2.17 24.65 -9.19
C ASN A 306 -1.67 23.40 -9.92
N SER A 307 -0.49 22.91 -9.54
CA SER A 307 0.12 21.74 -10.15
C SER A 307 0.43 20.67 -9.11
N VAL A 308 0.32 19.41 -9.51
CA VAL A 308 0.61 18.23 -8.68
C VAL A 308 1.72 17.43 -9.33
N THR A 309 2.76 17.12 -8.55
CA THR A 309 3.82 16.17 -8.93
C THR A 309 3.86 15.09 -7.86
N LEU A 310 3.70 13.83 -8.24
CA LEU A 310 3.74 12.68 -7.34
C LEU A 310 5.17 12.13 -7.33
N ASN A 311 5.78 12.04 -6.14
CA ASN A 311 7.10 11.43 -5.96
C ASN A 311 6.96 10.09 -5.25
N SER A 312 7.54 9.04 -5.83
CA SER A 312 7.53 7.69 -5.27
C SER A 312 8.62 6.83 -5.90
N VAL A 313 8.95 5.69 -5.28
CA VAL A 313 9.84 4.68 -5.86
C VAL A 313 9.13 3.88 -6.94
N LEU A 314 7.86 3.51 -6.74
CA LEU A 314 7.11 2.72 -7.73
C LEU A 314 6.83 3.48 -9.01
N GLN A 315 6.48 4.77 -8.94
CA GLN A 315 6.16 5.59 -10.12
C GLN A 315 7.31 6.51 -10.57
N GLY A 316 8.30 6.77 -9.72
CA GLY A 316 9.28 7.84 -9.93
C GLY A 316 8.69 9.22 -9.66
N GLU A 317 9.28 10.25 -10.27
CA GLU A 317 8.74 11.61 -10.32
C GLU A 317 7.73 11.70 -11.47
N ALA A 318 6.44 11.76 -11.14
CA ALA A 318 5.34 11.82 -12.11
C ALA A 318 4.61 13.17 -12.03
N GLY A 319 4.73 13.97 -13.08
CA GLY A 319 4.17 15.31 -13.15
C GLY A 319 4.97 16.24 -14.05
N PRO A 320 4.64 17.54 -14.07
CA PRO A 320 3.50 18.18 -13.38
C PRO A 320 2.13 17.90 -14.02
N SER A 321 1.10 17.64 -13.19
CA SER A 321 -0.32 17.62 -13.59
C SER A 321 -0.98 18.95 -13.22
N GLN A 322 -1.51 19.68 -14.22
CA GLN A 322 -2.16 20.97 -14.02
C GLN A 322 -3.60 20.80 -13.55
N GLN A 323 -3.89 21.31 -12.35
CA GLN A 323 -5.23 21.41 -11.78
C GLN A 323 -5.96 22.68 -12.24
N THR A 324 -7.26 22.54 -12.50
CA THR A 324 -8.17 23.58 -12.97
C THR A 324 -9.56 23.35 -12.37
N GLY A 325 -10.41 24.39 -12.40
CA GLY A 325 -11.79 24.31 -11.92
C GLY A 325 -12.20 25.56 -11.14
N ASP A 326 -13.50 25.67 -10.89
CA ASP A 326 -14.09 26.76 -10.13
C ASP A 326 -14.58 26.27 -8.77
N LEU A 327 -14.20 26.98 -7.71
CA LEU A 327 -14.66 26.77 -6.35
C LEU A 327 -15.62 27.89 -5.98
N PHE A 328 -16.80 27.53 -5.46
CA PHE A 328 -17.81 28.50 -5.03
C PHE A 328 -17.75 28.66 -3.51
N ALA A 329 -17.02 29.68 -3.06
CA ALA A 329 -16.80 29.95 -1.65
C ALA A 329 -17.91 30.87 -1.10
N GLU A 330 -18.71 30.36 -0.16
CA GLU A 330 -19.67 31.12 0.62
C GLU A 330 -18.96 31.84 1.78
N LEU A 331 -18.92 33.17 1.75
CA LEU A 331 -18.30 33.99 2.78
C LEU A 331 -19.36 34.52 3.76
N ALA A 332 -19.04 34.47 5.05
CA ALA A 332 -19.86 35.08 6.09
C ALA A 332 -19.90 36.60 5.98
N TYR A 333 -20.90 37.21 6.65
CA TYR A 333 -21.10 38.65 6.64
C TYR A 333 -20.00 39.38 7.41
N ALA A 334 -18.97 39.86 6.70
CA ALA A 334 -17.79 40.48 7.32
C ALA A 334 -18.07 41.52 8.42
N PRO A 335 -19.08 42.42 8.32
CA PRO A 335 -19.39 43.38 9.39
C PRO A 335 -19.91 42.76 10.69
N ALA A 336 -20.33 41.49 10.69
CA ALA A 336 -20.70 40.76 11.90
C ALA A 336 -19.49 40.23 12.68
N PHE A 337 -18.27 40.31 12.11
CA PHE A 337 -17.03 39.80 12.71
C PHE A 337 -16.09 40.97 13.07
N GLY A 338 -15.37 40.82 14.18
CA GLY A 338 -14.35 41.77 14.60
C GLY A 338 -13.22 41.89 13.58
N ALA A 339 -12.49 43.01 13.59
CA ALA A 339 -11.34 43.19 12.69
C ALA A 339 -10.20 42.21 12.99
N ASP A 340 -10.12 41.79 14.25
CA ASP A 340 -9.22 40.80 14.86
C ASP A 340 -9.79 39.37 14.84
N GLU A 341 -11.03 39.18 14.39
CA GLU A 341 -11.64 37.85 14.26
C GLU A 341 -11.39 37.26 12.87
N ALA A 342 -11.29 35.93 12.81
CA ALA A 342 -11.27 35.21 11.55
C ALA A 342 -12.65 35.30 10.87
N LEU A 343 -12.67 35.62 9.58
CA LEU A 343 -13.88 35.59 8.77
C LEU A 343 -14.07 34.18 8.19
N PRO A 344 -15.10 33.43 8.60
CA PRO A 344 -15.31 32.08 8.09
C PRO A 344 -15.86 32.09 6.66
N LEU A 345 -15.49 31.06 5.90
CA LEU A 345 -16.05 30.71 4.60
C LEU A 345 -16.27 29.21 4.50
N ARG A 346 -17.14 28.80 3.59
CA ARG A 346 -17.43 27.41 3.25
C ARG A 346 -17.28 27.19 1.75
N ILE A 347 -16.72 26.06 1.34
CA ILE A 347 -16.87 25.55 -0.03
C ILE A 347 -17.69 24.29 0.06
N ALA A 348 -18.79 24.22 -0.69
CA ALA A 348 -19.73 23.13 -0.57
C ALA A 348 -19.12 21.77 -0.97
N ARG A 349 -19.51 20.73 -0.26
CA ARG A 349 -19.28 19.32 -0.63
C ARG A 349 -19.73 19.05 -2.07
N GLY A 350 -19.08 18.09 -2.74
CA GLY A 350 -19.30 17.78 -4.14
C GLY A 350 -18.63 18.75 -5.13
N SER A 351 -17.94 19.79 -4.65
CA SER A 351 -17.10 20.64 -5.51
C SER A 351 -15.93 19.83 -6.08
N VAL A 352 -15.66 19.98 -7.39
CA VAL A 352 -14.66 19.17 -8.12
C VAL A 352 -13.56 20.05 -8.70
N LEU A 353 -12.31 19.62 -8.50
CA LEU A 353 -11.15 20.12 -9.23
C LEU A 353 -10.66 19.04 -10.20
N ASN A 354 -10.32 19.44 -11.42
CA ASN A 354 -9.85 18.54 -12.47
C ASN A 354 -8.39 18.80 -12.78
N SER A 355 -7.59 17.74 -12.88
CA SER A 355 -6.19 17.85 -13.28
C SER A 355 -5.90 17.11 -14.60
N THR A 356 -4.92 17.60 -15.34
CA THR A 356 -4.50 17.00 -16.61
C THR A 356 -3.93 15.60 -16.44
N SER A 357 -4.06 14.78 -17.48
CA SER A 357 -3.55 13.41 -17.47
C SER A 357 -2.04 13.32 -17.28
N LEU A 358 -1.61 12.25 -16.60
CA LEU A 358 -0.22 11.84 -16.45
C LEU A 358 0.04 10.52 -17.18
N ASP A 359 1.26 10.36 -17.69
CA ASP A 359 1.75 9.07 -18.18
C ASP A 359 2.07 8.16 -16.99
N VAL A 360 1.78 6.86 -17.13
CA VAL A 360 2.04 5.87 -16.08
C VAL A 360 3.31 5.11 -16.41
N LEU A 361 4.34 5.31 -15.58
CA LEU A 361 5.67 4.73 -15.74
C LEU A 361 6.06 3.98 -14.46
N VAL A 362 6.78 2.88 -14.59
CA VAL A 362 7.44 2.20 -13.47
C VAL A 362 8.78 2.91 -13.21
N GLY A 363 8.94 3.42 -11.99
CA GLY A 363 10.13 4.13 -11.52
C GLY A 363 10.52 5.34 -12.38
N GLY A 364 9.55 5.99 -13.04
CA GLY A 364 9.75 7.18 -13.87
C GLY A 364 10.32 6.92 -15.26
N GLU A 365 10.65 5.66 -15.58
CA GLU A 365 11.47 5.33 -16.75
C GLU A 365 10.79 4.32 -17.69
N VAL A 366 10.14 3.29 -17.15
CA VAL A 366 9.62 2.17 -17.97
C VAL A 366 8.11 2.33 -18.21
N PRO A 367 7.64 2.43 -19.47
CA PRO A 367 6.21 2.58 -19.76
C PRO A 367 5.35 1.44 -19.25
N VAL A 368 4.21 1.77 -18.63
CA VAL A 368 3.11 0.84 -18.41
C VAL A 368 2.18 0.89 -19.63
N LEU A 369 1.76 -0.28 -20.12
CA LEU A 369 0.80 -0.36 -21.22
C LEU A 369 -0.57 -0.79 -20.71
N ASP A 370 -1.62 -0.20 -21.27
CA ASP A 370 -2.99 -0.64 -21.08
C ASP A 370 -3.15 -2.07 -21.64
N ALA A 371 -3.59 -3.00 -20.79
CA ALA A 371 -3.63 -4.42 -21.11
C ALA A 371 -4.58 -4.77 -22.27
N ALA A 372 -5.60 -3.95 -22.53
CA ALA A 372 -6.58 -4.18 -23.60
C ALA A 372 -6.13 -3.63 -24.95
N THR A 373 -5.41 -2.50 -24.95
CA THR A 373 -5.07 -1.75 -26.17
C THR A 373 -3.59 -1.85 -26.56
N GLY A 374 -2.71 -2.20 -25.62
CA GLY A 374 -1.25 -2.21 -25.80
C GLY A 374 -0.65 -0.81 -26.02
N GLN A 375 -1.39 0.25 -25.66
CA GLN A 375 -0.91 1.64 -25.74
C GLN A 375 -0.39 2.10 -24.37
N LEU A 376 0.39 3.19 -24.35
CA LEU A 376 0.84 3.81 -23.11
C LEU A 376 -0.36 4.11 -22.20
N GLN A 377 -0.31 3.58 -20.98
CA GLN A 377 -1.30 3.85 -19.96
C GLN A 377 -1.14 5.30 -19.46
N THR A 378 -2.26 5.99 -19.35
CA THR A 378 -2.33 7.33 -18.77
C THR A 378 -3.40 7.36 -17.70
N THR A 379 -3.39 8.34 -16.80
CA THR A 379 -4.46 8.51 -15.79
C THR A 379 -5.78 8.95 -16.40
N GLY A 380 -5.75 9.58 -17.58
CA GLY A 380 -6.85 10.45 -18.02
C GLY A 380 -7.03 11.62 -17.04
N ASN A 381 -8.18 12.27 -17.06
CA ASN A 381 -8.43 13.35 -16.10
C ASN A 381 -8.39 12.81 -14.65
N ILE A 382 -7.64 13.50 -13.79
CA ILE A 382 -7.60 13.21 -12.35
C ILE A 382 -8.64 14.13 -11.70
N LYS A 383 -9.58 13.56 -10.94
CA LYS A 383 -10.63 14.30 -10.24
C LYS A 383 -10.32 14.35 -8.74
N VAL A 384 -10.48 15.53 -8.15
CA VAL A 384 -10.45 15.74 -6.71
C VAL A 384 -11.79 16.32 -6.28
N THR A 385 -12.58 15.51 -5.57
CA THR A 385 -13.96 15.84 -5.19
C THR A 385 -14.06 16.06 -3.68
N MET A 386 -14.61 17.19 -3.25
CA MET A 386 -14.83 17.48 -1.82
C MET A 386 -15.87 16.53 -1.24
N LEU A 387 -15.47 15.72 -0.25
CA LEU A 387 -16.35 14.74 0.40
C LEU A 387 -17.32 15.36 1.40
N SER A 388 -16.90 16.47 2.01
CA SER A 388 -17.62 17.29 2.99
C SER A 388 -17.44 18.76 2.65
N ASP A 389 -18.23 19.64 3.26
CA ASP A 389 -18.01 21.08 3.18
C ASP A 389 -16.59 21.43 3.67
N ALA A 390 -15.83 22.13 2.84
CA ALA A 390 -14.50 22.61 3.22
C ALA A 390 -14.65 23.85 4.11
N SER A 391 -14.00 23.84 5.27
CA SER A 391 -14.04 24.95 6.23
C SER A 391 -12.87 25.89 5.98
N GLY A 392 -13.16 27.16 5.73
CA GLY A 392 -12.14 28.18 5.51
C GLY A 392 -12.20 29.34 6.49
N TYR A 393 -11.05 29.94 6.79
CA TYR A 393 -10.92 31.06 7.71
C TYR A 393 -9.94 32.11 7.18
N LEU A 394 -10.41 33.35 7.02
CA LEU A 394 -9.59 34.51 6.66
C LEU A 394 -9.23 35.31 7.92
N SER A 395 -8.08 34.98 8.49
CA SER A 395 -7.56 35.55 9.73
C SER A 395 -6.73 36.82 9.48
N PRO A 396 -6.70 37.76 10.44
CA PRO A 396 -5.69 38.81 10.46
C PRO A 396 -4.28 38.22 10.39
N ASN A 397 -3.30 39.00 9.92
CA ASN A 397 -1.92 38.56 9.90
C ASN A 397 -1.38 38.45 11.33
N PRO A 398 -0.94 37.27 11.79
CA PRO A 398 -0.52 37.09 13.17
C PRO A 398 0.91 37.59 13.44
N TYR A 399 1.70 37.85 12.39
CA TYR A 399 3.09 38.28 12.53
C TYR A 399 3.29 39.80 12.47
N THR A 400 2.27 40.56 12.07
CA THR A 400 2.37 42.01 11.91
C THR A 400 1.00 42.70 12.00
N ASP A 401 0.95 43.85 12.66
CA ASP A 401 -0.23 44.72 12.75
C ASP A 401 -0.37 45.66 11.54
N ASP A 402 0.47 45.54 10.51
CA ASP A 402 0.35 46.34 9.29
C ASP A 402 -0.97 46.01 8.58
N ILE A 403 -1.83 47.02 8.44
CA ILE A 403 -3.13 46.91 7.79
C ILE A 403 -3.04 46.50 6.31
N ASN A 404 -1.88 46.71 5.68
CA ASN A 404 -1.63 46.31 4.30
C ASN A 404 -1.02 44.91 4.19
N ALA A 405 -0.70 44.26 5.32
CA ALA A 405 -0.27 42.86 5.30
C ALA A 405 -1.43 41.98 4.83
N PRO A 406 -1.16 40.95 4.02
CA PRO A 406 -2.21 40.06 3.55
C PRO A 406 -2.81 39.30 4.74
N ARG A 407 -4.11 39.00 4.63
CA ARG A 407 -4.78 38.11 5.58
C ARG A 407 -4.26 36.70 5.39
N HIS A 408 -4.23 35.92 6.47
CA HIS A 408 -3.91 34.50 6.39
C HIS A 408 -5.17 33.73 6.04
N ILE A 409 -5.06 32.79 5.11
CA ILE A 409 -6.12 31.82 4.83
C ILE A 409 -5.74 30.46 5.41
N THR A 410 -6.72 29.78 5.98
CA THR A 410 -6.63 28.37 6.35
C THR A 410 -7.84 27.66 5.77
N LEU A 411 -7.63 26.59 5.02
CA LEU A 411 -8.67 25.74 4.46
C LEU A 411 -8.47 24.32 4.97
N PHE A 412 -9.54 23.73 5.50
CA PHE A 412 -9.61 22.31 5.86
C PHE A 412 -10.57 21.61 4.91
N MET A 413 -10.11 20.55 4.27
CA MET A 413 -10.92 19.80 3.32
C MET A 413 -10.66 18.30 3.44
N ASP A 414 -11.71 17.54 3.15
CA ASP A 414 -11.66 16.09 3.00
C ASP A 414 -12.04 15.81 1.55
N VAL A 415 -11.18 15.11 0.83
CA VAL A 415 -11.33 14.93 -0.62
C VAL A 415 -11.23 13.47 -1.01
N SER A 416 -11.94 13.09 -2.06
CA SER A 416 -11.69 11.86 -2.79
C SER A 416 -10.84 12.20 -4.01
N MET A 417 -9.80 11.42 -4.24
CA MET A 417 -8.98 11.48 -5.44
C MET A 417 -9.28 10.24 -6.29
N ASN A 418 -9.51 10.40 -7.59
CA ASN A 418 -9.75 9.30 -8.52
C ASN A 418 -9.33 9.68 -9.95
N THR A 419 -9.24 8.71 -10.85
CA THR A 419 -8.80 8.95 -12.23
C THR A 419 -9.80 8.41 -13.25
N GLU A 420 -9.81 8.97 -14.46
CA GLU A 420 -10.71 8.57 -15.54
C GLU A 420 -10.46 7.14 -16.04
N ASN A 421 -9.18 6.76 -16.22
CA ASN A 421 -8.85 5.42 -16.71
C ASN A 421 -8.87 4.39 -15.59
N ALA A 422 -9.41 3.19 -15.88
CA ALA A 422 -9.70 2.17 -14.87
C ALA A 422 -8.46 1.66 -14.10
N GLN A 423 -7.37 1.32 -14.79
CA GLN A 423 -6.16 0.80 -14.14
C GLN A 423 -5.55 1.82 -13.15
N PRO A 424 -5.31 3.09 -13.52
CA PRO A 424 -4.82 4.07 -12.56
C PRO A 424 -5.85 4.42 -11.48
N ASN A 425 -7.15 4.30 -11.79
CA ASN A 425 -8.21 4.56 -10.81
C ASN A 425 -8.14 3.54 -9.68
N ALA A 426 -7.95 2.26 -10.02
CA ALA A 426 -7.75 1.22 -9.03
C ALA A 426 -6.47 1.43 -8.19
N ALA A 427 -5.43 1.99 -8.79
CA ALA A 427 -4.15 2.24 -8.12
C ALA A 427 -4.14 3.46 -7.18
N LEU A 428 -4.93 4.49 -7.48
CA LEU A 428 -4.86 5.80 -6.81
C LEU A 428 -6.15 6.21 -6.09
N SER A 429 -7.30 5.58 -6.39
CA SER A 429 -8.59 6.00 -5.82
C SER A 429 -8.59 5.87 -4.30
N GLN A 430 -8.81 6.97 -3.58
CA GLN A 430 -8.79 6.98 -2.11
C GLN A 430 -9.38 8.27 -1.51
N ASP A 431 -9.78 8.18 -0.24
CA ASP A 431 -10.09 9.35 0.59
C ASP A 431 -8.79 9.95 1.16
N LEU A 432 -8.60 11.27 0.99
CA LEU A 432 -7.55 12.06 1.63
C LEU A 432 -8.23 12.96 2.66
N MET A 433 -8.20 12.53 3.92
CA MET A 433 -8.83 13.23 5.05
C MET A 433 -7.89 14.25 5.67
N GLY A 434 -8.45 15.40 6.10
CA GLY A 434 -7.72 16.43 6.83
C GLY A 434 -6.68 17.18 6.00
N VAL A 435 -6.90 17.32 4.69
CA VAL A 435 -6.03 18.15 3.83
C VAL A 435 -6.15 19.60 4.29
N GLU A 436 -5.01 20.18 4.64
CA GLU A 436 -4.91 21.52 5.19
C GLU A 436 -4.08 22.42 4.27
N LEU A 437 -4.70 23.51 3.80
CA LEU A 437 -4.01 24.54 3.01
C LEU A 437 -3.82 25.78 3.88
N ARG A 438 -2.59 26.30 3.93
CA ARG A 438 -2.26 27.56 4.61
C ARG A 438 -1.72 28.55 3.60
N GLY A 439 -2.14 29.81 3.69
CA GLY A 439 -1.78 30.77 2.66
C GLY A 439 -2.02 32.23 3.04
N ILE A 440 -1.92 33.07 2.02
CA ILE A 440 -2.22 34.50 2.08
C ILE A 440 -3.34 34.87 1.12
N ALA A 441 -4.17 35.82 1.53
CA ALA A 441 -5.24 36.39 0.72
C ALA A 441 -5.08 37.91 0.62
N LEU A 442 -5.12 38.43 -0.61
CA LEU A 442 -4.93 39.86 -0.89
C LEU A 442 -5.84 40.31 -2.04
N VAL A 443 -6.42 41.50 -1.92
CA VAL A 443 -7.15 42.14 -3.01
C VAL A 443 -6.22 43.12 -3.73
N GLN A 444 -5.94 42.87 -5.01
CA GLN A 444 -5.17 43.75 -5.87
C GLN A 444 -5.97 44.05 -7.14
N ASP A 445 -6.05 45.32 -7.52
CA ASP A 445 -6.73 45.77 -8.75
C ASP A 445 -8.17 45.23 -8.94
N GLY A 446 -8.89 44.99 -7.83
CA GLY A 446 -10.25 44.45 -7.87
C GLY A 446 -10.32 42.93 -8.04
N VAL A 447 -9.22 42.20 -7.90
CA VAL A 447 -9.16 40.74 -7.86
C VAL A 447 -8.69 40.28 -6.49
N LEU A 448 -9.46 39.39 -5.85
CA LEU A 448 -9.01 38.66 -4.68
C LEU A 448 -8.13 37.50 -5.15
N THR A 449 -6.88 37.52 -4.74
CA THR A 449 -5.91 36.46 -4.98
C THR A 449 -5.65 35.71 -3.69
N ILE A 450 -5.68 34.38 -3.77
CA ILE A 450 -5.32 33.46 -2.69
C ILE A 450 -4.14 32.63 -3.16
N ASP A 451 -3.02 32.74 -2.46
CA ASP A 451 -1.85 31.88 -2.62
C ASP A 451 -1.73 30.99 -1.39
N ALA A 452 -1.78 29.68 -1.55
CA ALA A 452 -1.71 28.73 -0.42
C ALA A 452 -0.81 27.53 -0.73
N ILE A 453 -0.24 26.94 0.31
CA ILE A 453 0.53 25.70 0.26
C ILE A 453 -0.18 24.66 1.12
N GLY A 454 -0.23 23.44 0.62
CA GLY A 454 -0.48 22.26 1.42
C GLY A 454 0.27 21.06 0.87
N MET A 455 0.12 19.93 1.53
CA MET A 455 0.77 18.69 1.14
C MET A 455 -0.21 17.53 1.22
N VAL A 456 -0.14 16.64 0.25
CA VAL A 456 -0.92 15.40 0.21
C VAL A 456 0.01 14.23 -0.01
N GLU A 457 -0.34 13.09 0.58
CA GLU A 457 0.50 11.89 0.56
C GLU A 457 -0.35 10.67 0.19
N PRO A 458 -0.79 10.55 -1.08
CA PRO A 458 -1.67 9.47 -1.50
C PRO A 458 -0.94 8.12 -1.48
N ASN A 459 -1.66 7.08 -1.08
CA ASN A 459 -1.22 5.68 -1.17
C ASN A 459 -1.32 5.20 -2.62
N LEU A 460 -0.23 4.67 -3.15
CA LEU A 460 -0.12 4.09 -4.49
C LEU A 460 -0.09 2.56 -4.39
N LEU A 461 -1.04 1.91 -5.06
CA LEU A 461 -1.17 0.45 -5.14
C LEU A 461 -1.30 -0.28 -3.79
N GLY A 462 -1.58 0.44 -2.70
CA GLY A 462 -1.62 -0.13 -1.35
C GLY A 462 -0.22 -0.45 -0.77
N GLN A 463 0.86 0.00 -1.42
CA GLN A 463 2.24 -0.44 -1.13
C GLN A 463 3.17 0.70 -0.70
N GLU A 464 2.92 1.93 -1.17
CA GLU A 464 3.78 3.08 -0.93
C GLU A 464 2.94 4.35 -0.73
N TYR A 465 3.37 5.24 0.18
CA TYR A 465 2.81 6.59 0.27
C TYR A 465 3.67 7.56 -0.54
N THR A 466 3.09 8.08 -1.61
CA THR A 466 3.71 9.13 -2.42
C THR A 466 3.66 10.46 -1.66
N ASP A 467 4.42 11.45 -2.12
CA ASP A 467 4.31 12.81 -1.60
C ASP A 467 4.09 13.83 -2.72
N SER A 468 3.32 14.87 -2.40
CA SER A 468 3.11 16.01 -3.30
C SER A 468 2.82 17.29 -2.52
N THR A 469 3.64 18.31 -2.74
CA THR A 469 3.33 19.67 -2.27
C THR A 469 2.50 20.38 -3.35
N ILE A 470 1.37 20.96 -2.94
CA ILE A 470 0.46 21.68 -3.82
C ILE A 470 0.55 23.18 -3.52
N ALA A 471 0.84 23.98 -4.54
CA ALA A 471 0.83 25.43 -4.46
C ALA A 471 -0.42 26.01 -5.15
N PHE A 472 -1.49 26.20 -4.38
CA PHE A 472 -2.75 26.77 -4.88
C PHE A 472 -2.62 28.26 -5.18
N HIS A 473 -3.16 28.66 -6.34
CA HIS A 473 -3.35 30.04 -6.74
C HIS A 473 -4.77 30.23 -7.27
N LEU A 474 -5.63 30.81 -6.44
CA LEU A 474 -7.04 31.05 -6.77
C LEU A 474 -7.27 32.55 -7.00
N GLN A 475 -8.09 32.88 -8.00
CA GLN A 475 -8.49 34.26 -8.27
C GLN A 475 -10.01 34.40 -8.30
N ALA A 476 -10.52 35.48 -7.71
CA ALA A 476 -11.92 35.88 -7.78
C ALA A 476 -12.06 37.37 -8.15
N ALA A 477 -12.86 37.66 -9.17
CA ALA A 477 -13.16 39.04 -9.55
C ALA A 477 -14.11 39.70 -8.54
N THR A 478 -13.71 40.85 -8.00
CA THR A 478 -14.47 41.61 -6.98
C THR A 478 -14.98 42.96 -7.49
N ASP A 479 -14.92 43.19 -8.81
CA ASP A 479 -15.35 44.44 -9.43
C ASP A 479 -16.89 44.58 -9.51
N ALA A 480 -17.37 45.74 -9.97
CA ALA A 480 -18.81 46.03 -10.01
C ALA A 480 -19.58 45.29 -11.12
N ASP A 481 -18.86 44.70 -12.09
CA ASP A 481 -19.43 43.95 -13.21
C ASP A 481 -19.45 42.44 -12.92
N SER A 482 -18.71 41.97 -11.90
CA SER A 482 -18.74 40.59 -11.44
C SER A 482 -20.07 40.24 -10.75
N VAL A 483 -20.44 38.95 -10.82
CA VAL A 483 -21.63 38.46 -10.11
C VAL A 483 -21.34 38.52 -8.62
N LEU A 484 -21.84 39.58 -7.97
CA LEU A 484 -21.67 39.84 -6.53
C LEU A 484 -22.18 38.72 -5.63
N ASP A 485 -22.91 37.73 -6.17
CA ASP A 485 -23.35 36.51 -5.50
C ASP A 485 -23.49 35.37 -6.53
N ALA A 486 -22.43 34.58 -6.68
CA ALA A 486 -22.23 33.62 -7.77
C ALA A 486 -22.94 32.26 -7.57
N GLU A 487 -23.84 32.14 -6.58
CA GLU A 487 -24.54 30.89 -6.25
C GLU A 487 -25.22 30.24 -7.46
N MET A 488 -25.87 31.04 -8.31
CA MET A 488 -26.56 30.54 -9.52
C MET A 488 -25.62 30.03 -10.62
N LEU A 489 -24.31 30.27 -10.51
CA LEU A 489 -23.31 29.76 -11.44
C LEU A 489 -22.78 28.38 -11.01
N ARG A 490 -23.06 27.93 -9.78
CA ARG A 490 -22.72 26.59 -9.30
C ARG A 490 -23.54 25.56 -10.06
N GLU A 491 -22.88 24.68 -10.80
CA GLU A 491 -23.52 23.52 -11.40
C GLU A 491 -23.71 22.44 -10.33
N LEU A 492 -24.93 21.92 -10.21
CA LEU A 492 -25.23 20.80 -9.33
C LEU A 492 -25.05 19.50 -10.10
N ASP A 493 -24.44 18.53 -9.44
CA ASP A 493 -24.29 17.20 -9.99
C ASP A 493 -25.66 16.52 -10.20
N SER A 494 -25.77 15.88 -11.36
CA SER A 494 -26.95 15.14 -11.82
C SER A 494 -26.58 13.89 -12.62
N THR A 495 -25.30 13.55 -12.65
CA THR A 495 -24.79 12.35 -13.33
C THR A 495 -24.74 11.21 -12.32
N PRO A 496 -25.34 10.04 -12.62
CA PRO A 496 -25.20 8.89 -11.75
C PRO A 496 -23.78 8.29 -11.81
N PRO A 497 -23.30 7.71 -10.69
CA PRO A 497 -22.01 7.05 -10.64
C PRO A 497 -22.01 5.82 -11.55
N SER A 498 -20.88 5.61 -12.24
CA SER A 498 -20.68 4.51 -13.16
C SER A 498 -19.54 3.60 -12.71
N LEU A 499 -19.74 2.28 -12.84
CA LEU A 499 -18.70 1.30 -12.51
C LEU A 499 -17.62 1.31 -13.60
N SER A 500 -16.40 1.71 -13.22
CA SER A 500 -15.23 1.75 -14.10
C SER A 500 -14.59 0.38 -14.28
N SER A 501 -14.40 -0.35 -13.18
CA SER A 501 -13.81 -1.69 -13.13
C SER A 501 -14.12 -2.38 -11.82
N TRP A 502 -13.80 -3.68 -11.72
CA TRP A 502 -13.96 -4.43 -10.48
C TRP A 502 -13.02 -5.64 -10.39
N MET A 503 -12.82 -6.11 -9.16
CA MET A 503 -12.08 -7.32 -8.81
C MET A 503 -13.08 -8.38 -8.30
N PRO A 504 -13.03 -9.64 -8.81
CA PRO A 504 -12.05 -10.21 -9.74
C PRO A 504 -12.28 -9.88 -11.23
N GLY A 505 -13.37 -9.21 -11.59
CA GLY A 505 -13.68 -8.89 -12.98
C GLY A 505 -14.53 -9.96 -13.67
N PRO A 506 -15.08 -9.66 -14.86
CA PRO A 506 -15.93 -10.59 -15.61
C PRO A 506 -15.14 -11.78 -16.17
N ASP A 507 -15.83 -12.83 -16.65
CA ASP A 507 -15.22 -14.04 -17.21
C ASP A 507 -14.25 -13.77 -18.39
N ASN A 508 -14.43 -12.64 -19.07
CA ASN A 508 -13.60 -12.21 -20.20
C ASN A 508 -12.64 -11.06 -19.83
N ALA A 509 -12.35 -10.88 -18.55
CA ALA A 509 -11.31 -9.96 -18.09
C ALA A 509 -9.94 -10.37 -18.66
N ILE A 510 -8.97 -9.46 -18.66
CA ILE A 510 -7.64 -9.74 -19.23
C ILE A 510 -6.65 -10.03 -18.09
N PRO A 511 -5.96 -11.19 -18.10
CA PRO A 511 -6.23 -12.37 -18.93
C PRO A 511 -7.52 -13.08 -18.50
N ASP A 512 -8.07 -13.97 -19.34
CA ASP A 512 -9.32 -14.70 -19.06
C ASP A 512 -9.26 -15.52 -17.73
N THR A 513 -8.07 -15.74 -17.18
CA THR A 513 -7.82 -16.39 -15.89
C THR A 513 -7.91 -15.47 -14.67
N ARG A 514 -8.40 -14.22 -14.81
CA ARG A 514 -8.49 -13.23 -13.71
C ARG A 514 -9.25 -13.74 -12.48
N GLN A 515 -10.34 -14.50 -12.67
CA GLN A 515 -11.11 -15.07 -11.56
C GLN A 515 -10.36 -16.22 -10.86
N SER A 516 -9.63 -17.05 -11.61
CA SER A 516 -8.75 -18.10 -11.06
C SER A 516 -7.53 -17.54 -10.29
N MET A 517 -7.34 -16.21 -10.29
CA MET A 517 -6.35 -15.50 -9.46
C MET A 517 -6.95 -14.91 -8.18
N GLN A 518 -8.24 -15.12 -7.91
CA GLN A 518 -8.89 -14.73 -6.66
C GLN A 518 -8.64 -15.79 -5.58
N ARG A 519 -8.41 -15.37 -4.34
CA ARG A 519 -8.28 -16.26 -3.18
C ARG A 519 -9.44 -16.10 -2.21
N PRO A 520 -9.69 -17.09 -1.34
CA PRO A 520 -10.67 -16.99 -0.25
C PRO A 520 -10.54 -15.72 0.61
N GLY A 521 -9.31 -15.28 0.88
CA GLY A 521 -9.05 -14.09 1.69
C GLY A 521 -8.95 -12.78 0.91
N ASP A 522 -9.14 -12.80 -0.41
CA ASP A 522 -9.15 -11.59 -1.23
C ASP A 522 -10.58 -11.01 -1.28
N PRO A 523 -10.75 -9.68 -1.13
CA PRO A 523 -12.08 -9.08 -1.21
C PRO A 523 -12.58 -8.96 -2.65
N VAL A 524 -13.87 -8.66 -2.78
CA VAL A 524 -14.44 -8.11 -4.02
C VAL A 524 -14.33 -6.59 -3.95
N ILE A 525 -13.84 -5.94 -5.00
CA ILE A 525 -13.66 -4.48 -5.03
C ILE A 525 -14.37 -3.90 -6.25
N LEU A 526 -15.22 -2.91 -6.05
CA LEU A 526 -15.92 -2.17 -7.11
C LEU A 526 -15.33 -0.76 -7.21
N PHE A 527 -14.84 -0.37 -8.37
CA PHE A 527 -14.27 0.97 -8.61
C PHE A 527 -15.23 1.81 -9.46
N PHE A 528 -15.68 2.93 -8.91
CA PHE A 528 -16.53 3.90 -9.61
C PHE A 528 -15.73 5.10 -10.12
N ASP A 529 -16.33 5.89 -11.00
CA ASP A 529 -15.76 7.10 -11.60
C ASP A 529 -15.94 8.38 -10.76
N GLU A 530 -16.64 8.27 -9.64
CA GLU A 530 -16.91 9.35 -8.69
C GLU A 530 -17.21 8.81 -7.27
N PRO A 531 -17.10 9.64 -6.20
CA PRO A 531 -17.27 9.18 -4.83
C PRO A 531 -18.72 8.86 -4.49
N LEU A 532 -18.90 7.84 -3.66
CA LEU A 532 -20.21 7.36 -3.24
C LEU A 532 -20.62 7.92 -1.86
N SER A 533 -21.93 7.98 -1.64
CA SER A 533 -22.49 8.29 -0.32
C SER A 533 -22.35 7.09 0.61
N LYS A 534 -21.71 7.30 1.78
CA LYS A 534 -21.53 6.26 2.81
C LYS A 534 -22.88 5.70 3.27
N ASP A 535 -23.89 6.55 3.41
CA ASP A 535 -25.22 6.17 3.91
C ASP A 535 -25.98 5.25 2.94
N SER A 536 -25.55 5.17 1.67
CA SER A 536 -26.16 4.30 0.67
C SER A 536 -25.57 2.89 0.66
N ILE A 537 -24.40 2.65 1.29
CA ILE A 537 -23.64 1.40 1.13
C ILE A 537 -24.39 0.21 1.72
N ASP A 538 -24.81 0.26 2.99
CA ASP A 538 -25.40 -0.86 3.72
C ASP A 538 -26.64 -1.47 3.02
N SER A 539 -27.39 -0.64 2.30
CA SER A 539 -28.57 -1.08 1.54
C SER A 539 -28.35 -1.17 0.03
N GLY A 540 -27.25 -0.59 -0.47
CA GLY A 540 -27.02 -0.37 -1.90
C GLY A 540 -26.28 -1.49 -2.60
N VAL A 541 -25.59 -2.35 -1.83
CA VAL A 541 -24.81 -3.46 -2.36
C VAL A 541 -25.10 -4.74 -1.59
N SER A 542 -25.19 -5.85 -2.30
CA SER A 542 -25.41 -7.17 -1.73
C SER A 542 -24.60 -8.23 -2.46
N LEU A 543 -24.18 -9.25 -1.72
CA LEU A 543 -23.48 -10.42 -2.25
C LEU A 543 -24.39 -11.64 -2.08
N PHE A 544 -24.51 -12.44 -3.13
CA PHE A 544 -25.20 -13.73 -3.11
C PHE A 544 -24.18 -14.84 -3.33
N ALA A 545 -24.34 -15.94 -2.60
CA ALA A 545 -23.59 -17.18 -2.76
C ALA A 545 -24.59 -18.29 -3.13
N ASP A 546 -24.42 -18.91 -4.30
CA ASP A 546 -25.35 -19.92 -4.86
C ASP A 546 -26.81 -19.44 -4.90
N GLY A 547 -27.01 -18.15 -5.18
CA GLY A 547 -28.33 -17.49 -5.18
C GLY A 547 -28.93 -17.22 -3.79
N VAL A 548 -28.16 -17.43 -2.71
CA VAL A 548 -28.56 -17.11 -1.33
C VAL A 548 -27.85 -15.83 -0.88
N PRO A 549 -28.55 -14.82 -0.34
CA PRO A 549 -27.91 -13.62 0.20
C PRO A 549 -26.91 -13.95 1.30
N VAL A 550 -25.73 -13.34 1.26
CA VAL A 550 -24.75 -13.36 2.35
C VAL A 550 -25.20 -12.36 3.41
N GLU A 551 -25.58 -12.86 4.59
CA GLU A 551 -26.10 -12.00 5.68
C GLU A 551 -25.01 -11.22 6.41
N ALA A 552 -23.80 -11.79 6.54
CA ALA A 552 -22.65 -11.16 7.18
C ALA A 552 -21.65 -10.72 6.10
N LEU A 553 -21.85 -9.51 5.59
CA LEU A 553 -21.01 -8.88 4.57
C LEU A 553 -20.41 -7.60 5.14
N GLU A 554 -19.09 -7.58 5.31
CA GLU A 554 -18.37 -6.37 5.65
C GLU A 554 -18.19 -5.51 4.41
N THR A 555 -18.38 -4.20 4.59
CA THR A 555 -18.17 -3.23 3.51
C THR A 555 -17.28 -2.10 3.99
N LYS A 556 -16.46 -1.56 3.08
CA LYS A 556 -15.64 -0.39 3.33
C LYS A 556 -15.62 0.50 2.10
N LEU A 557 -15.86 1.79 2.30
CA LEU A 557 -15.72 2.80 1.28
C LEU A 557 -14.37 3.52 1.45
N ASP A 558 -13.61 3.65 0.37
CA ASP A 558 -12.39 4.45 0.34
C ASP A 558 -12.18 5.04 -1.06
N GLY A 559 -12.30 6.36 -1.18
CA GLY A 559 -12.35 7.05 -2.46
C GLY A 559 -13.63 6.71 -3.21
N THR A 560 -13.45 6.26 -4.45
CA THR A 560 -14.52 5.77 -5.32
C THR A 560 -14.63 4.24 -5.32
N ALA A 561 -13.91 3.57 -4.41
CA ALA A 561 -13.87 2.12 -4.32
C ALA A 561 -14.70 1.61 -3.13
N ILE A 562 -15.58 0.63 -3.38
CA ILE A 562 -16.23 -0.17 -2.33
C ILE A 562 -15.54 -1.53 -2.26
N ILE A 563 -15.11 -1.91 -1.07
CA ILE A 563 -14.57 -3.21 -0.74
C ILE A 563 -15.67 -4.02 -0.07
N LEU A 564 -15.89 -5.26 -0.51
CA LEU A 564 -16.84 -6.21 0.03
C LEU A 564 -16.10 -7.47 0.48
N ASN A 565 -16.30 -7.87 1.72
CA ASN A 565 -15.69 -9.09 2.26
C ASN A 565 -16.74 -9.88 3.06
N PRO A 566 -17.12 -11.11 2.64
CA PRO A 566 -18.00 -11.94 3.45
C PRO A 566 -17.28 -12.43 4.70
N ASP A 567 -18.01 -12.54 5.82
CA ASP A 567 -17.47 -13.17 7.02
C ASP A 567 -17.03 -14.62 6.72
N GLY A 568 -15.85 -15.01 7.20
CA GLY A 568 -15.19 -16.26 6.85
C GLY A 568 -14.62 -16.33 5.41
N GLY A 569 -14.68 -15.24 4.64
CA GLY A 569 -14.11 -15.08 3.30
C GLY A 569 -14.85 -15.81 2.18
N LEU A 570 -14.35 -15.61 0.96
CA LEU A 570 -14.86 -16.29 -0.25
C LEU A 570 -14.54 -17.78 -0.19
N ARG A 571 -15.36 -18.59 -0.85
CA ARG A 571 -15.24 -20.06 -0.88
C ARG A 571 -15.09 -20.57 -2.30
N HIS A 572 -14.24 -21.57 -2.47
CA HIS A 572 -14.06 -22.32 -3.71
C HIS A 572 -15.34 -23.05 -4.12
N GLY A 573 -15.58 -23.16 -5.44
CA GLY A 573 -16.73 -23.90 -6.01
C GLY A 573 -18.10 -23.28 -5.73
N VAL A 574 -18.16 -22.02 -5.31
CA VAL A 574 -19.40 -21.27 -5.05
C VAL A 574 -19.60 -20.22 -6.14
N ASP A 575 -20.83 -20.15 -6.66
CA ASP A 575 -21.21 -19.12 -7.62
C ASP A 575 -21.59 -17.84 -6.86
N TYR A 576 -20.81 -16.77 -7.03
CA TYR A 576 -21.07 -15.48 -6.42
C TYR A 576 -21.74 -14.52 -7.40
N GLU A 577 -22.67 -13.72 -6.88
CA GLU A 577 -23.31 -12.62 -7.61
C GLU A 577 -23.34 -11.36 -6.74
N VAL A 578 -22.75 -10.27 -7.25
CA VAL A 578 -22.82 -8.94 -6.64
C VAL A 578 -23.96 -8.18 -7.30
N VAL A 579 -24.89 -7.69 -6.48
CA VAL A 579 -26.00 -6.84 -6.92
C VAL A 579 -25.82 -5.45 -6.35
N VAL A 580 -25.75 -4.47 -7.25
CA VAL A 580 -25.73 -3.04 -6.93
C VAL A 580 -27.12 -2.48 -7.21
N ASP A 581 -27.85 -2.18 -6.14
CA ASP A 581 -29.20 -1.61 -6.19
C ASP A 581 -29.38 -0.67 -5.00
N GLY A 582 -29.37 0.65 -5.26
CA GLY A 582 -29.57 1.68 -4.23
C GLY A 582 -28.31 2.43 -3.81
N LEU A 583 -27.11 2.08 -4.33
CA LEU A 583 -25.93 2.94 -4.19
C LEU A 583 -26.18 4.30 -4.83
N THR A 584 -25.73 5.37 -4.18
CA THR A 584 -25.78 6.73 -4.73
C THR A 584 -24.43 7.42 -4.63
N ASP A 585 -24.20 8.41 -5.47
CA ASP A 585 -23.15 9.41 -5.25
C ASP A 585 -23.47 10.34 -4.06
N LEU A 586 -22.62 11.35 -3.85
CA LEU A 586 -22.80 12.39 -2.82
C LEU A 586 -24.02 13.31 -3.08
N ALA A 587 -24.47 13.40 -4.34
CA ALA A 587 -25.63 14.17 -4.78
C ALA A 587 -26.94 13.37 -4.72
N GLY A 588 -26.89 12.08 -4.41
CA GLY A 588 -28.04 11.19 -4.35
C GLY A 588 -28.48 10.62 -5.71
N ASN A 589 -27.67 10.73 -6.77
CA ASN A 589 -27.99 10.07 -8.03
C ASN A 589 -27.69 8.56 -7.93
N PRO A 590 -28.61 7.68 -8.35
CA PRO A 590 -28.47 6.24 -8.11
C PRO A 590 -27.60 5.53 -9.16
N ALA A 591 -26.63 4.75 -8.71
CA ALA A 591 -25.83 3.86 -9.54
C ALA A 591 -26.73 2.86 -10.28
N THR A 592 -26.36 2.50 -11.51
CA THR A 592 -27.00 1.41 -12.25
C THR A 592 -25.96 0.47 -12.81
N THR A 593 -25.82 -0.71 -12.19
CA THR A 593 -24.86 -1.74 -12.60
C THR A 593 -25.58 -3.05 -12.84
N ALA A 594 -25.24 -3.76 -13.91
CA ALA A 594 -25.71 -5.13 -14.10
C ALA A 594 -25.13 -6.05 -13.01
N PRO A 595 -25.82 -7.14 -12.62
CA PRO A 595 -25.25 -8.11 -11.68
C PRO A 595 -23.89 -8.61 -12.15
N LEU A 596 -22.94 -8.67 -11.22
CA LEU A 596 -21.56 -9.09 -11.48
C LEU A 596 -21.37 -10.50 -10.95
N GLN A 597 -20.99 -11.43 -11.82
CA GLN A 597 -20.87 -12.84 -11.46
C GLN A 597 -19.42 -13.28 -11.50
N PHE A 598 -19.01 -14.09 -10.54
CA PHE A 598 -17.70 -14.71 -10.49
C PHE A 598 -17.72 -15.98 -9.65
N SER A 599 -16.69 -16.81 -9.79
CA SER A 599 -16.46 -17.95 -8.91
C SER A 599 -14.96 -18.13 -8.66
N LEU A 600 -14.64 -18.86 -7.60
CA LEU A 600 -13.30 -19.39 -7.38
C LEU A 600 -13.30 -20.84 -7.83
N GLU A 601 -12.19 -21.30 -8.41
CA GLU A 601 -12.01 -22.68 -8.87
C GLU A 601 -12.39 -23.70 -7.78
N ASP A 602 -13.08 -24.77 -8.15
CA ASP A 602 -13.46 -25.83 -7.21
C ASP A 602 -12.20 -26.58 -6.71
N ILE A 603 -12.18 -26.90 -5.42
CA ILE A 603 -11.10 -27.66 -4.76
C ILE A 603 -11.54 -29.06 -4.33
N GLY A 604 -12.77 -29.44 -4.70
CA GLY A 604 -13.36 -30.74 -4.47
C GLY A 604 -13.76 -31.00 -3.02
N ASP A 605 -14.47 -32.11 -2.83
CA ASP A 605 -15.08 -32.48 -1.55
C ASP A 605 -14.13 -33.32 -0.66
N SER A 606 -14.68 -34.01 0.34
CA SER A 606 -13.91 -34.87 1.24
C SER A 606 -13.29 -36.11 0.58
N SER A 607 -13.57 -36.38 -0.71
CA SER A 607 -12.96 -37.49 -1.45
C SER A 607 -11.54 -37.21 -1.93
N VAL A 608 -11.16 -35.93 -1.98
CA VAL A 608 -9.83 -35.47 -2.38
C VAL A 608 -8.85 -35.59 -1.21
N THR A 609 -7.60 -35.91 -1.50
CA THR A 609 -6.57 -36.01 -0.44
C THR A 609 -6.33 -34.63 0.16
N ARG A 610 -6.34 -34.53 1.51
CA ARG A 610 -5.97 -33.31 2.23
C ARG A 610 -4.51 -33.38 2.66
N ARG A 611 -3.79 -32.28 2.47
CA ARG A 611 -2.42 -32.07 2.96
C ARG A 611 -2.35 -30.76 3.76
N PRO A 612 -1.41 -30.66 4.71
CA PRO A 612 -1.24 -29.48 5.56
C PRO A 612 -0.87 -28.24 4.74
N ALA A 613 -1.23 -27.07 5.26
CA ALA A 613 -0.76 -25.78 4.72
C ALA A 613 0.76 -25.61 4.88
N LEU A 614 1.34 -24.79 4.01
CA LEU A 614 2.74 -24.36 4.07
C LEU A 614 2.82 -22.86 4.35
N ALA A 615 3.88 -22.44 5.05
CA ALA A 615 4.34 -21.06 4.99
C ALA A 615 5.09 -20.84 3.67
N LEU A 616 4.45 -20.19 2.70
CA LEU A 616 5.02 -19.98 1.37
C LEU A 616 6.06 -18.86 1.34
N THR A 617 5.93 -17.86 2.21
CA THR A 617 6.98 -16.88 2.51
C THR A 617 6.92 -16.45 3.96
N THR A 618 8.08 -16.14 4.50
CA THR A 618 8.27 -15.51 5.80
C THR A 618 9.06 -14.21 5.62
N TYR A 619 8.58 -13.12 6.21
CA TYR A 619 9.24 -11.82 6.17
C TYR A 619 9.33 -11.29 7.60
N PRO A 620 10.53 -11.15 8.18
CA PRO A 620 11.84 -11.49 7.61
C PRO A 620 12.05 -13.01 7.66
N GLY A 621 12.99 -13.56 6.88
CA GLY A 621 13.44 -14.95 7.03
C GLY A 621 13.35 -15.82 5.78
N TYR A 622 13.59 -17.11 5.99
CA TYR A 622 13.47 -18.17 4.99
C TYR A 622 12.53 -19.24 5.54
N PRO A 623 11.49 -19.69 4.80
CA PRO A 623 10.40 -20.48 5.37
C PRO A 623 10.75 -21.98 5.45
N CYS A 624 11.73 -22.35 6.28
CA CYS A 624 12.08 -23.75 6.56
C CYS A 624 12.37 -23.95 8.05
N GLU A 625 12.12 -25.16 8.55
CA GLU A 625 12.71 -25.58 9.81
C GLU A 625 14.24 -25.52 9.72
N THR A 626 14.88 -24.92 10.73
CA THR A 626 16.30 -24.58 10.70
C THR A 626 17.07 -25.25 11.83
N ASP A 627 18.14 -25.97 11.50
CA ASP A 627 19.16 -26.37 12.45
C ASP A 627 20.03 -25.15 12.84
N HIS A 628 19.80 -24.66 14.06
CA HIS A 628 20.53 -23.54 14.65
C HIS A 628 21.86 -23.94 15.31
N SER A 629 22.39 -25.14 15.06
CA SER A 629 23.70 -25.57 15.61
C SER A 629 24.87 -24.65 15.20
N LEU A 630 24.72 -23.92 14.09
CA LEU A 630 25.68 -22.94 13.56
C LEU A 630 25.32 -21.48 13.88
N LEU A 631 24.25 -21.21 14.64
CA LEU A 631 23.75 -19.87 14.90
C LEU A 631 24.86 -18.98 15.49
N ASP A 632 25.13 -17.86 14.81
CA ASP A 632 25.99 -16.76 15.26
C ASP A 632 25.34 -15.44 14.83
N LEU A 633 24.56 -14.85 15.74
CA LEU A 633 23.84 -13.60 15.48
C LEU A 633 24.80 -12.45 15.17
N SER A 634 25.99 -12.46 15.77
CA SER A 634 27.00 -11.41 15.56
C SER A 634 27.68 -11.50 14.21
N ALA A 635 27.82 -12.71 13.66
CA ALA A 635 28.34 -12.97 12.33
C ALA A 635 27.24 -13.01 11.25
N GLY A 636 25.96 -12.84 11.63
CA GLY A 636 24.83 -12.92 10.72
C GLY A 636 24.56 -14.33 10.18
N VAL A 637 24.91 -15.37 10.93
CA VAL A 637 24.71 -16.79 10.55
C VAL A 637 23.52 -17.36 11.29
N LEU A 638 22.49 -17.82 10.56
CA LEU A 638 21.26 -18.38 11.14
C LEU A 638 21.37 -19.89 11.41
N GLY A 639 21.91 -20.63 10.45
CA GLY A 639 21.88 -22.10 10.46
C GLY A 639 21.72 -22.69 9.06
N GLN A 640 21.17 -23.89 8.98
CA GLN A 640 20.84 -24.56 7.72
C GLN A 640 19.43 -25.15 7.81
N CYS A 641 18.67 -25.18 6.72
CA CYS A 641 17.41 -25.92 6.73
C CYS A 641 17.66 -27.39 7.07
N TYR A 642 16.83 -27.98 7.93
CA TYR A 642 16.90 -29.40 8.21
C TYR A 642 16.61 -30.21 6.94
N SER A 643 17.39 -31.25 6.66
CA SER A 643 17.18 -32.12 5.49
C SER A 643 17.86 -33.48 5.67
N ASP A 644 17.22 -34.55 5.19
CA ASP A 644 17.73 -35.93 5.28
C ASP A 644 19.06 -36.17 4.55
N GLY A 645 19.37 -35.33 3.55
CA GLY A 645 20.60 -35.42 2.77
C GLY A 645 21.80 -34.66 3.35
N GLY A 646 21.59 -33.77 4.33
CA GLY A 646 22.64 -32.95 4.93
C GLY A 646 23.33 -31.95 3.98
N VAL A 647 22.67 -31.55 2.88
CA VAL A 647 23.19 -30.60 1.89
C VAL A 647 22.34 -29.34 1.88
N GLY A 648 22.90 -28.23 2.34
CA GLY A 648 22.22 -26.94 2.35
C GLY A 648 23.19 -25.76 2.42
N ASP A 649 22.73 -24.61 1.92
CA ASP A 649 23.42 -23.35 2.15
C ASP A 649 23.32 -22.95 3.63
N ILE A 650 24.32 -22.22 4.11
CA ILE A 650 24.23 -21.53 5.40
C ILE A 650 23.33 -20.30 5.18
N LEU A 651 22.22 -20.24 5.92
CA LEU A 651 21.27 -19.14 5.84
C LEU A 651 21.80 -17.92 6.63
N PRO A 652 21.63 -16.69 6.11
CA PRO A 652 21.92 -15.48 6.86
C PRO A 652 20.82 -15.19 7.88
N VAL A 653 21.16 -14.46 8.95
CA VAL A 653 20.16 -13.78 9.79
C VAL A 653 19.59 -12.62 8.98
N SER A 654 18.31 -12.68 8.64
CA SER A 654 17.64 -11.63 7.87
C SER A 654 17.55 -10.31 8.64
N THR A 655 17.44 -9.21 7.91
CA THR A 655 17.20 -7.88 8.48
C THR A 655 15.73 -7.50 8.39
N MET A 656 15.26 -6.68 9.34
CA MET A 656 13.92 -6.11 9.33
C MET A 656 14.01 -4.59 9.53
N PRO A 657 13.55 -3.77 8.56
CA PRO A 657 13.43 -2.33 8.73
C PRO A 657 12.56 -1.98 9.92
N SER A 658 12.96 -0.97 10.70
CA SER A 658 12.38 -0.66 12.01
C SER A 658 10.89 -0.36 12.00
N ASP A 659 10.34 0.04 10.86
CA ASP A 659 8.96 0.48 10.64
C ASP A 659 8.05 -0.57 9.98
N ARG A 660 8.56 -1.77 9.64
CA ARG A 660 7.81 -2.79 8.88
C ARG A 660 7.33 -3.96 9.77
N PRO A 661 6.18 -4.58 9.44
CA PRO A 661 5.66 -5.72 10.20
C PRO A 661 6.33 -7.05 9.82
N ILE A 662 6.30 -8.02 10.74
CA ILE A 662 6.52 -9.43 10.37
C ILE A 662 5.33 -9.88 9.52
N THR A 663 5.55 -10.56 8.41
CA THR A 663 4.50 -11.08 7.53
C THR A 663 4.73 -12.56 7.22
N VAL A 664 3.69 -13.39 7.40
CA VAL A 664 3.69 -14.80 6.98
C VAL A 664 2.52 -15.04 6.04
N VAL A 665 2.79 -15.78 4.98
CA VAL A 665 1.89 -16.00 3.85
C VAL A 665 1.71 -17.51 3.70
N PHE A 666 0.47 -17.99 3.74
CA PHE A 666 0.15 -19.42 3.74
C PHE A 666 -0.36 -19.91 2.38
N SER A 667 -0.26 -21.22 2.11
CA SER A 667 -0.77 -21.86 0.89
C SER A 667 -2.28 -22.11 0.87
N LYS A 668 -2.90 -22.20 2.05
CA LYS A 668 -4.32 -22.51 2.23
C LYS A 668 -4.94 -21.57 3.26
N SER A 669 -6.27 -21.57 3.32
CA SER A 669 -6.99 -20.86 4.38
C SER A 669 -6.69 -21.50 5.74
N MET A 670 -6.38 -20.64 6.71
CA MET A 670 -6.01 -21.00 8.08
C MET A 670 -7.21 -20.94 9.02
N ASP A 671 -7.17 -21.73 10.08
CA ASP A 671 -8.03 -21.55 11.24
C ASP A 671 -7.48 -20.38 12.07
N LEU A 672 -8.12 -19.22 12.00
CA LEU A 672 -7.61 -17.99 12.63
C LEU A 672 -7.60 -18.05 14.16
N ASP A 673 -8.44 -18.89 14.76
CA ASP A 673 -8.48 -19.12 16.21
C ASP A 673 -7.25 -19.91 16.69
N SER A 674 -6.59 -20.63 15.79
CA SER A 674 -5.34 -21.35 16.07
C SER A 674 -4.11 -20.45 16.13
N ILE A 675 -4.20 -19.21 15.66
CA ILE A 675 -3.10 -18.24 15.63
C ILE A 675 -3.24 -17.29 16.82
N VAL A 676 -2.62 -17.67 17.93
CA VAL A 676 -2.75 -17.02 19.23
C VAL A 676 -1.44 -16.30 19.57
N PRO A 677 -1.44 -14.95 19.65
CA PRO A 677 -0.29 -14.17 20.10
C PRO A 677 0.22 -14.63 21.48
N GLY A 678 1.52 -14.80 21.62
CA GLY A 678 2.18 -15.24 22.86
C GLY A 678 2.04 -16.75 23.15
N ASP A 679 1.36 -17.50 22.29
CA ASP A 679 1.26 -18.96 22.42
C ASP A 679 1.68 -19.70 21.14
N THR A 680 0.81 -19.79 20.13
CA THR A 680 1.13 -20.49 18.87
C THR A 680 1.88 -19.60 17.88
N PHE A 681 1.73 -18.27 18.01
CA PHE A 681 2.57 -17.26 17.37
C PHE A 681 3.27 -16.42 18.44
N MET A 682 4.59 -16.51 18.52
CA MET A 682 5.39 -15.82 19.56
C MET A 682 6.42 -14.91 18.94
N VAL A 683 6.66 -13.74 19.55
CA VAL A 683 7.70 -12.78 19.14
C VAL A 683 8.51 -12.39 20.37
N GLU A 684 9.83 -12.57 20.29
CA GLU A 684 10.74 -12.42 21.42
C GLU A 684 11.96 -11.56 21.04
N LYS A 685 12.40 -10.70 21.96
CA LYS A 685 13.70 -10.02 21.86
C LYS A 685 14.77 -10.91 22.47
N VAL A 686 15.90 -11.08 21.79
CA VAL A 686 16.92 -12.05 22.17
C VAL A 686 18.34 -11.47 22.12
N SER A 687 19.25 -12.10 22.85
CA SER A 687 20.69 -11.88 22.70
C SER A 687 21.43 -13.21 22.70
N GLN A 688 22.57 -13.26 22.01
CA GLN A 688 23.45 -14.43 22.06
C GLN A 688 24.65 -14.15 22.96
N GLU A 689 24.86 -15.03 23.94
CA GLU A 689 26.02 -15.01 24.82
C GLU A 689 27.29 -15.51 24.11
N PRO A 690 28.51 -15.17 24.56
CA PRO A 690 29.76 -15.61 23.93
C PRO A 690 29.98 -17.14 23.87
N ASN A 691 29.21 -17.91 24.64
CA ASN A 691 29.21 -19.38 24.62
C ASN A 691 28.24 -19.96 23.57
N GLY A 692 27.57 -19.11 22.78
CA GLY A 692 26.59 -19.47 21.75
C GLY A 692 25.15 -19.60 22.25
N SER A 693 24.88 -19.55 23.55
CA SER A 693 23.51 -19.69 24.06
C SER A 693 22.69 -18.43 23.82
N VAL A 694 21.46 -18.62 23.30
CA VAL A 694 20.49 -17.54 23.16
C VAL A 694 19.74 -17.33 24.48
N THR A 695 19.70 -16.10 24.93
CA THR A 695 18.92 -15.65 26.08
C THR A 695 17.75 -14.80 25.58
N VAL A 696 16.55 -15.09 26.07
CA VAL A 696 15.37 -14.24 25.84
C VAL A 696 15.45 -13.04 26.77
N LEU A 697 15.49 -11.85 26.20
CA LEU A 697 15.49 -10.58 26.92
C LEU A 697 14.06 -10.10 27.21
N GLU A 698 13.14 -10.38 26.28
CA GLU A 698 11.72 -10.06 26.35
C GLU A 698 10.94 -11.19 25.69
N SER A 699 10.04 -11.84 26.46
CA SER A 699 9.35 -13.07 26.04
C SER A 699 8.09 -12.83 25.21
N ASP A 700 7.54 -11.62 25.27
CA ASP A 700 6.39 -11.18 24.49
C ASP A 700 6.67 -9.74 24.09
N VAL A 701 7.19 -9.55 22.88
CA VAL A 701 7.27 -8.21 22.29
C VAL A 701 5.83 -7.77 22.04
N PRO A 702 5.37 -6.65 22.63
CA PRO A 702 4.00 -6.19 22.47
C PRO A 702 3.77 -5.67 21.05
N GLY A 703 2.55 -5.87 20.53
CA GLY A 703 2.17 -5.48 19.19
C GLY A 703 0.78 -5.96 18.78
N ARG A 704 0.32 -5.48 17.62
CA ARG A 704 -0.96 -5.87 17.00
C ARG A 704 -0.74 -6.99 15.98
N LEU A 705 -1.59 -8.01 15.99
CA LEU A 705 -1.57 -9.11 15.02
C LEU A 705 -2.79 -9.05 14.09
N GLU A 706 -2.59 -8.56 12.87
CA GLU A 706 -3.62 -8.58 11.85
C GLU A 706 -3.68 -9.96 11.19
N LYS A 707 -4.88 -10.54 11.09
CA LYS A 707 -5.09 -11.88 10.51
C LYS A 707 -6.03 -11.82 9.31
N ASN A 708 -5.63 -12.52 8.25
CA ASN A 708 -6.43 -12.89 7.10
C ASN A 708 -6.36 -14.40 6.90
N LEU A 709 -7.32 -14.95 6.16
CA LEU A 709 -7.39 -16.39 5.92
C LEU A 709 -6.07 -17.02 5.42
N GLN A 710 -5.26 -16.30 4.64
CA GLN A 710 -4.01 -16.84 4.09
C GLN A 710 -2.78 -16.00 4.41
N ARG A 711 -2.87 -15.08 5.38
CA ARG A 711 -1.76 -14.19 5.75
C ARG A 711 -1.92 -13.64 7.16
N ILE A 712 -0.82 -13.48 7.88
CA ILE A 712 -0.75 -12.70 9.12
C ILE A 712 0.27 -11.58 9.02
N ARG A 713 0.04 -10.48 9.74
CA ARG A 713 0.99 -9.38 9.92
C ARG A 713 1.09 -8.97 11.38
N PHE A 714 2.30 -8.93 11.93
CA PHE A 714 2.55 -8.47 13.29
C PHE A 714 3.25 -7.11 13.26
N TYR A 715 2.57 -6.09 13.78
CA TYR A 715 3.09 -4.73 13.96
C TYR A 715 3.55 -4.57 15.41
N PRO A 716 4.85 -4.37 15.69
CA PRO A 716 5.31 -4.17 17.05
C PRO A 716 4.84 -2.81 17.58
N ASP A 717 4.66 -2.67 18.90
CA ASP A 717 4.30 -1.37 19.48
C ASP A 717 5.42 -0.34 19.37
N GLN A 718 6.66 -0.80 19.39
CA GLN A 718 7.87 0.01 19.20
C GLN A 718 8.59 -0.42 17.92
N PRO A 719 9.19 0.51 17.16
CA PRO A 719 10.06 0.17 16.04
C PRO A 719 11.12 -0.86 16.43
N TRP A 720 11.46 -1.75 15.49
CA TRP A 720 12.55 -2.70 15.73
C TRP A 720 13.86 -1.95 15.96
N GLU A 721 14.54 -2.22 17.07
CA GLU A 721 15.76 -1.49 17.42
C GLU A 721 16.90 -1.86 16.45
N PRO A 722 17.52 -0.88 15.76
CA PRO A 722 18.65 -1.14 14.87
C PRO A 722 19.79 -1.88 15.58
N GLY A 723 20.19 -3.02 15.02
CA GLY A 723 21.23 -3.88 15.57
C GLY A 723 20.80 -4.80 16.72
N ALA A 724 19.57 -4.68 17.24
CA ALA A 724 19.03 -5.65 18.19
C ALA A 724 18.51 -6.90 17.46
N HIS A 725 18.54 -8.04 18.15
CA HIS A 725 18.10 -9.31 17.60
C HIS A 725 16.76 -9.73 18.19
N TYR A 726 15.95 -10.34 17.32
CA TYR A 726 14.63 -10.83 17.64
C TYR A 726 14.46 -12.23 17.05
N ARG A 727 13.49 -12.97 17.57
CA ARG A 727 12.99 -14.19 16.92
C ARG A 727 11.48 -14.23 16.97
N TYR A 728 10.89 -14.89 15.98
CA TYR A 728 9.49 -15.28 16.04
C TYR A 728 9.33 -16.77 15.74
N THR A 729 8.28 -17.35 16.32
CA THR A 729 8.01 -18.79 16.27
C THR A 729 6.61 -19.06 15.77
N LEU A 730 6.49 -19.92 14.75
CA LEU A 730 5.24 -20.53 14.31
C LEU A 730 5.20 -21.95 14.88
N LYS A 731 4.38 -22.18 15.91
CA LYS A 731 4.30 -23.51 16.53
C LYS A 731 3.68 -24.52 15.59
N SER A 732 4.30 -25.69 15.49
CA SER A 732 3.73 -26.80 14.74
C SER A 732 4.10 -28.15 15.36
N SER A 733 3.16 -29.08 15.28
CA SER A 733 3.38 -30.47 15.64
C SER A 733 2.31 -31.35 15.01
N GLU A 734 2.75 -32.44 14.39
CA GLU A 734 1.87 -33.46 13.80
C GLU A 734 1.24 -34.40 14.84
N ASP A 735 1.46 -34.14 16.14
CA ASP A 735 0.85 -34.88 17.23
C ASP A 735 -0.69 -34.80 17.20
N ALA A 736 -1.34 -35.93 17.52
CA ALA A 736 -2.79 -36.00 17.50
C ALA A 736 -3.42 -35.03 18.52
N GLY A 737 -4.27 -34.13 18.01
CA GLY A 737 -5.08 -33.22 18.82
C GLY A 737 -4.52 -31.80 18.95
N THR A 738 -3.36 -31.48 18.36
CA THR A 738 -2.81 -30.11 18.35
C THR A 738 -3.69 -29.11 17.59
N CYS A 739 -4.53 -29.58 16.67
CA CYS A 739 -5.53 -28.78 15.94
C CYS A 739 -6.98 -29.00 16.43
N THR A 740 -7.16 -29.22 17.73
CA THR A 740 -8.51 -29.32 18.31
C THR A 740 -9.06 -27.94 18.62
N ALA A 741 -10.21 -27.58 18.04
CA ALA A 741 -10.86 -26.28 18.28
C ALA A 741 -10.99 -25.94 19.78
N GLY A 742 -10.51 -24.75 20.15
CA GLY A 742 -10.47 -24.26 21.53
C GLY A 742 -9.36 -24.84 22.42
N ASN A 743 -8.49 -25.69 21.88
CA ASN A 743 -7.29 -26.21 22.54
C ASN A 743 -6.18 -26.45 21.50
N TYR A 744 -5.65 -25.36 20.96
CA TYR A 744 -4.60 -25.38 19.94
C TYR A 744 -3.22 -25.53 20.58
N GLY A 745 -2.45 -26.50 20.07
CA GLY A 745 -1.02 -26.64 20.34
C GLY A 745 -0.14 -26.24 19.15
N SER A 746 -0.76 -25.91 18.02
CA SER A 746 -0.11 -25.60 16.74
C SER A 746 -0.94 -24.58 15.97
N ILE A 747 -0.31 -23.92 15.00
CA ILE A 747 -1.03 -23.18 13.96
C ILE A 747 -1.61 -24.20 12.96
N CYS A 748 -2.89 -24.06 12.67
CA CYS A 748 -3.67 -25.06 11.94
C CYS A 748 -4.34 -24.47 10.70
N ASP A 749 -4.47 -25.29 9.67
CA ASP A 749 -5.26 -24.94 8.50
C ASP A 749 -6.76 -25.20 8.72
N SER A 750 -7.58 -24.73 7.78
CA SER A 750 -9.04 -24.92 7.81
C SER A 750 -9.51 -26.37 7.64
N ASP A 751 -8.62 -27.31 7.25
CA ASP A 751 -8.90 -28.75 7.26
C ASP A 751 -8.56 -29.39 8.62
N GLY A 752 -8.04 -28.63 9.58
CA GLY A 752 -7.66 -29.09 10.91
C GLY A 752 -6.30 -29.80 10.95
N LEU A 753 -5.41 -29.52 9.99
CA LEU A 753 -4.05 -30.05 9.94
C LEU A 753 -3.06 -29.00 10.44
N ALA A 754 -2.02 -29.42 11.16
CA ALA A 754 -0.96 -28.53 11.62
C ALA A 754 -0.12 -28.02 10.43
N LEU A 755 0.41 -26.80 10.55
CA LEU A 755 1.29 -26.19 9.54
C LEU A 755 2.52 -27.07 9.26
N LYS A 756 2.80 -27.42 8.00
CA LYS A 756 4.02 -28.20 7.68
C LYS A 756 5.23 -27.26 7.55
N THR A 757 6.26 -27.50 8.35
CA THR A 757 7.44 -26.62 8.53
C THR A 757 8.75 -27.29 8.09
N ASP A 758 8.77 -28.62 8.13
CA ASP A 758 9.88 -29.57 7.91
C ASP A 758 9.78 -30.27 6.54
N LEU A 759 9.24 -29.60 5.51
CA LEU A 759 8.94 -30.19 4.19
C LEU A 759 10.13 -30.92 3.52
N LEU A 760 11.38 -30.61 3.90
CA LEU A 760 12.59 -31.26 3.40
C LEU A 760 12.86 -32.65 4.00
N GLU A 761 12.10 -33.07 5.01
CA GLU A 761 12.05 -34.43 5.55
C GLU A 761 10.95 -35.28 4.89
N GLY A 762 10.07 -34.66 4.09
CA GLY A 762 8.94 -35.30 3.45
C GLY A 762 7.59 -34.87 4.03
N LEU A 763 6.51 -35.21 3.33
CA LEU A 763 5.14 -34.93 3.80
C LEU A 763 4.64 -35.92 4.85
N ASP A 764 5.23 -37.11 4.91
CA ASP A 764 4.89 -38.19 5.83
C ASP A 764 6.17 -38.66 6.54
N ASP A 765 6.58 -37.96 7.60
CA ASP A 765 7.80 -38.23 8.41
C ASP A 765 7.79 -39.62 9.11
N GLY A 766 6.61 -40.24 9.15
CA GLY A 766 6.35 -41.53 9.77
C GLY A 766 6.31 -41.45 11.28
N GLY A 767 5.60 -42.40 11.92
CA GLY A 767 5.28 -42.40 13.37
C GLY A 767 6.45 -42.51 14.37
N SER A 768 7.67 -42.16 13.97
CA SER A 768 8.87 -42.12 14.81
C SER A 768 9.46 -40.72 15.01
N ASN A 769 9.00 -39.69 14.29
CA ASN A 769 9.47 -38.30 14.43
C ASN A 769 8.38 -37.31 14.89
N ASN A 770 7.38 -37.80 15.64
CA ASN A 770 6.29 -37.00 16.20
C ASN A 770 6.73 -36.05 17.34
N GLY A 771 7.55 -35.06 17.02
CA GLY A 771 7.95 -33.96 17.90
C GLY A 771 7.20 -32.66 17.57
N PRO A 772 7.50 -31.57 18.29
CA PRO A 772 7.21 -30.23 17.82
C PRO A 772 8.26 -29.80 16.79
N ASP A 773 7.80 -29.39 15.61
CA ASP A 773 8.61 -28.95 14.47
C ASP A 773 8.37 -27.45 14.25
N ASP A 774 8.64 -26.68 15.30
CA ASP A 774 8.37 -25.24 15.31
C ASP A 774 9.26 -24.53 14.27
N MET A 775 8.67 -23.66 13.43
CA MET A 775 9.46 -22.78 12.56
C MET A 775 9.91 -21.57 13.37
N VAL A 776 11.20 -21.55 13.74
CA VAL A 776 11.83 -20.46 14.49
C VAL A 776 12.71 -19.62 13.56
N ILE A 777 12.44 -18.33 13.48
CA ILE A 777 13.18 -17.41 12.60
C ILE A 777 13.80 -16.29 13.43
N TYR A 778 15.11 -16.12 13.30
CA TYR A 778 15.86 -15.00 13.90
C TYR A 778 16.08 -13.90 12.87
N PHE A 779 16.00 -12.65 13.34
CA PHE A 779 16.27 -11.48 12.53
C PHE A 779 16.90 -10.34 13.34
N THR A 780 17.44 -9.35 12.63
CA THR A 780 18.06 -8.16 13.22
C THR A 780 17.33 -6.90 12.77
N GLY A 781 16.98 -6.01 13.69
CA GLY A 781 16.40 -4.71 13.35
C GLY A 781 17.40 -3.85 12.57
N THR A 782 16.92 -3.05 11.62
CA THR A 782 17.71 -2.08 10.86
C THR A 782 16.96 -0.76 10.75
N GLU A 783 17.65 0.29 10.28
CA GLU A 783 16.98 1.54 9.93
C GLU A 783 15.90 1.33 8.84
N PRO A 784 14.93 2.26 8.71
CA PRO A 784 13.97 2.24 7.62
C PRO A 784 14.65 2.17 6.24
N LEU A 785 13.97 1.57 5.28
CA LEU A 785 14.44 1.46 3.89
C LEU A 785 13.55 2.29 2.97
N ASP A 786 14.17 2.98 2.01
CA ASP A 786 13.47 3.73 0.97
C ASP A 786 12.85 2.82 -0.11
N SER A 787 13.19 1.52 -0.15
CA SER A 787 12.63 0.56 -1.10
C SER A 787 11.18 0.21 -0.79
N VAL A 788 10.47 -0.34 -1.78
CA VAL A 788 9.06 -0.75 -1.63
C VAL A 788 8.94 -2.28 -1.58
N PHE A 789 8.38 -2.78 -0.49
CA PHE A 789 8.11 -4.19 -0.30
C PHE A 789 6.87 -4.63 -1.08
N THR A 790 7.06 -5.50 -2.08
CA THR A 790 6.00 -6.01 -2.94
C THR A 790 5.88 -7.54 -2.80
N PRO A 791 4.88 -8.03 -2.05
CA PRO A 791 4.59 -9.47 -1.95
C PRO A 791 3.79 -9.97 -3.15
N LEU A 792 4.14 -11.15 -3.64
CA LEU A 792 3.59 -11.78 -4.84
C LEU A 792 3.12 -13.21 -4.57
N ARG A 793 2.07 -13.64 -5.26
CA ARG A 793 1.48 -14.99 -5.18
C ARG A 793 1.47 -15.69 -6.52
N ASN A 794 1.72 -16.99 -6.55
CA ASN A 794 1.85 -17.72 -7.80
C ASN A 794 0.49 -18.18 -8.38
N LEU A 795 -0.38 -17.29 -8.84
CA LEU A 795 -1.70 -17.67 -9.36
C LEU A 795 -1.87 -17.36 -10.85
N PRO A 796 -2.69 -18.10 -11.62
CA PRO A 796 -3.40 -19.32 -11.21
C PRO A 796 -2.45 -20.51 -11.09
N VAL A 797 -2.85 -21.51 -10.32
CA VAL A 797 -2.19 -22.83 -10.23
C VAL A 797 -3.15 -23.90 -10.70
N ARG A 798 -2.62 -25.03 -11.16
CA ARG A 798 -3.46 -26.21 -11.46
C ARG A 798 -3.86 -26.93 -10.18
N ASP A 799 -2.91 -27.13 -9.25
CA ASP A 799 -3.11 -27.64 -7.89
C ASP A 799 -3.69 -26.53 -7.01
N THR A 800 -4.99 -26.26 -7.14
CA THR A 800 -5.63 -25.11 -6.46
C THR A 800 -5.82 -25.36 -4.97
N ASN A 801 -6.02 -26.63 -4.59
CA ASN A 801 -6.23 -27.01 -3.19
C ASN A 801 -4.91 -27.13 -2.40
N ALA A 802 -3.77 -26.96 -3.08
CA ALA A 802 -2.42 -27.04 -2.54
C ALA A 802 -2.15 -28.36 -1.81
N ASN A 803 -2.65 -29.47 -2.37
CA ASN A 803 -2.40 -30.80 -1.83
C ASN A 803 -1.18 -31.51 -2.48
N PHE A 804 -0.50 -30.83 -3.40
CA PHE A 804 0.68 -31.30 -4.11
C PHE A 804 0.42 -32.54 -4.98
N LEU A 805 -0.82 -32.75 -5.38
CA LEU A 805 -1.26 -33.76 -6.32
C LEU A 805 -1.94 -33.07 -7.51
N VAL A 806 -2.24 -33.85 -8.55
CA VAL A 806 -3.16 -33.43 -9.60
C VAL A 806 -4.39 -34.30 -9.47
N ASP A 807 -5.52 -33.70 -9.09
CA ASP A 807 -6.76 -34.39 -8.77
C ASP A 807 -7.55 -34.75 -10.03
N CYS A 808 -6.91 -35.56 -10.87
CA CYS A 808 -7.45 -36.11 -12.11
C CYS A 808 -7.06 -37.56 -12.30
N ASP A 809 -8.01 -38.39 -12.72
CA ASP A 809 -7.77 -39.78 -13.10
C ASP A 809 -6.91 -39.91 -14.37
N SER A 810 -6.94 -38.89 -15.25
CA SER A 810 -6.08 -38.78 -16.41
C SER A 810 -5.99 -37.34 -16.92
N ASN A 811 -4.82 -36.92 -17.42
CA ASN A 811 -4.63 -35.65 -18.15
C ASN A 811 -5.41 -35.56 -19.49
N THR A 812 -6.16 -36.61 -19.85
CA THR A 812 -7.06 -36.60 -21.02
C THR A 812 -8.51 -36.35 -20.67
N ASN A 813 -8.86 -36.35 -19.38
CA ASN A 813 -10.19 -36.06 -18.89
C ASN A 813 -10.38 -34.54 -18.75
N PRO A 814 -11.22 -33.89 -19.57
CA PRO A 814 -11.47 -32.45 -19.44
C PRO A 814 -12.46 -32.12 -18.33
N GLU A 815 -13.16 -33.12 -17.76
CA GLU A 815 -14.20 -32.96 -16.73
C GLU A 815 -13.70 -33.35 -15.33
N CYS A 816 -12.39 -33.51 -15.14
CA CYS A 816 -11.83 -33.71 -13.80
C CYS A 816 -11.69 -32.37 -13.05
N LEU A 817 -11.38 -32.43 -11.76
CA LEU A 817 -11.28 -31.25 -10.89
C LEU A 817 -10.24 -30.25 -11.40
N GLU A 818 -9.09 -30.75 -11.84
CA GLU A 818 -7.95 -29.93 -12.24
C GLU A 818 -7.51 -30.24 -13.68
N PRO A 819 -8.29 -29.84 -14.70
CA PRO A 819 -8.10 -30.29 -16.07
C PRO A 819 -6.77 -29.84 -16.68
N PHE A 820 -6.27 -30.61 -17.67
CA PHE A 820 -5.04 -30.28 -18.37
C PHE A 820 -5.26 -29.12 -19.36
N ALA A 821 -4.83 -27.91 -18.99
CA ALA A 821 -4.97 -26.68 -19.75
C ALA A 821 -3.61 -26.12 -20.20
N HIS A 822 -3.05 -26.67 -21.28
CA HIS A 822 -1.80 -26.22 -21.87
C HIS A 822 -1.98 -25.82 -23.34
N GLU A 823 -1.18 -24.89 -23.83
CA GLU A 823 -1.11 -24.56 -25.25
C GLU A 823 -0.31 -25.60 -26.03
N GLY A 824 -0.79 -25.97 -27.23
CA GLY A 824 -0.09 -26.89 -28.13
C GLY A 824 -0.95 -28.04 -28.64
N SER A 825 -0.30 -29.16 -28.94
CA SER A 825 -0.99 -30.37 -29.41
C SER A 825 -0.20 -31.62 -29.05
N ASP A 826 -0.84 -32.80 -29.06
CA ASP A 826 -0.11 -34.06 -28.85
C ASP A 826 0.97 -34.30 -29.90
N ASN A 827 0.78 -33.78 -31.13
CA ASN A 827 1.70 -33.93 -32.25
C ASN A 827 2.92 -33.01 -32.15
N ASP A 828 2.72 -31.76 -31.76
CA ASP A 828 3.75 -30.73 -31.69
C ASP A 828 4.41 -30.66 -30.29
N GLY A 829 3.72 -31.20 -29.28
CA GLY A 829 4.04 -31.06 -27.88
C GLY A 829 3.29 -29.89 -27.24
N TRP A 830 3.09 -30.00 -25.93
CA TRP A 830 2.46 -28.96 -25.12
C TRP A 830 3.51 -28.02 -24.52
N ALA A 831 3.22 -26.72 -24.45
CA ALA A 831 4.01 -25.73 -23.74
C ALA A 831 3.75 -25.80 -22.23
N ALA A 832 4.63 -25.23 -21.40
CA ALA A 832 4.33 -25.05 -19.98
C ALA A 832 3.18 -24.03 -19.82
N SER A 833 2.20 -24.37 -18.98
CA SER A 833 1.12 -23.49 -18.50
C SER A 833 1.58 -22.71 -17.27
N ALA A 834 0.78 -21.75 -16.82
CA ALA A 834 1.10 -20.95 -15.63
C ALA A 834 1.45 -21.86 -14.44
N ASN A 835 2.53 -21.48 -13.75
CA ASN A 835 3.07 -22.17 -12.57
C ASN A 835 3.33 -23.66 -12.80
N SER A 836 3.92 -24.01 -13.95
CA SER A 836 4.31 -25.38 -14.30
C SER A 836 5.73 -25.47 -14.86
N THR A 837 6.34 -26.64 -14.71
CA THR A 837 7.63 -26.98 -15.30
C THR A 837 7.55 -28.25 -16.13
N LYS A 838 7.99 -28.16 -17.38
CA LYS A 838 8.11 -29.28 -18.32
C LYS A 838 9.44 -30.00 -18.13
N LEU A 839 9.39 -31.31 -18.01
CA LEU A 839 10.55 -32.18 -17.90
C LEU A 839 10.66 -33.13 -19.10
N ARG A 840 11.91 -33.46 -19.46
CA ARG A 840 12.21 -34.50 -20.45
C ARG A 840 13.51 -35.23 -20.09
N VAL A 841 13.67 -36.46 -20.58
CA VAL A 841 14.97 -37.13 -20.54
C VAL A 841 15.78 -36.74 -21.78
N ARG A 842 17.04 -36.35 -21.59
CA ARG A 842 17.97 -36.04 -22.67
C ARG A 842 18.08 -37.22 -23.63
N ASN A 843 17.80 -36.99 -24.91
CA ASN A 843 17.79 -38.00 -25.97
C ASN A 843 16.87 -39.22 -25.73
N ASN A 844 15.99 -39.19 -24.72
CA ASN A 844 15.25 -40.35 -24.21
C ASN A 844 16.16 -41.53 -23.80
N GLU A 845 17.37 -41.25 -23.34
CA GLU A 845 18.35 -42.26 -22.92
C GLU A 845 18.84 -41.98 -21.50
N ALA A 846 18.92 -43.03 -20.69
CA ALA A 846 19.62 -43.08 -19.41
C ALA A 846 20.87 -43.97 -19.54
N SER A 847 21.80 -43.86 -18.61
CA SER A 847 22.93 -44.80 -18.51
C SER A 847 22.84 -45.63 -17.24
N ALA A 848 23.24 -46.89 -17.33
CA ALA A 848 23.24 -47.79 -16.19
C ALA A 848 24.59 -48.52 -16.04
N SER A 849 25.02 -48.76 -14.81
CA SER A 849 26.30 -49.42 -14.50
C SER A 849 26.17 -50.37 -13.30
N PRO A 850 26.94 -51.47 -13.24
CA PRO A 850 27.98 -51.90 -14.18
C PRO A 850 27.45 -52.66 -15.42
N PRO A 851 28.11 -52.54 -16.59
CA PRO A 851 27.65 -53.10 -17.87
C PRO A 851 27.58 -54.64 -17.93
N VAL A 852 28.08 -55.33 -16.90
CA VAL A 852 28.04 -56.78 -16.77
C VAL A 852 26.65 -57.27 -16.34
N ILE A 853 25.89 -56.42 -15.64
CA ILE A 853 24.61 -56.75 -15.01
C ILE A 853 23.45 -56.12 -15.79
N VAL A 854 23.64 -54.91 -16.32
CA VAL A 854 22.65 -54.16 -17.10
C VAL A 854 23.32 -53.55 -18.35
N ALA A 855 22.58 -53.31 -19.42
CA ALA A 855 23.12 -52.58 -20.58
C ALA A 855 23.57 -51.17 -20.17
N SER A 856 24.66 -50.66 -20.78
CA SER A 856 25.23 -49.34 -20.45
C SER A 856 24.32 -48.17 -20.81
N THR A 857 23.38 -48.39 -21.73
CA THR A 857 22.37 -47.44 -22.20
C THR A 857 21.00 -48.08 -22.02
N ALA A 858 20.06 -47.32 -21.49
CA ALA A 858 18.68 -47.71 -21.25
C ALA A 858 17.75 -46.65 -21.87
N ASP A 859 16.65 -47.07 -22.47
CA ASP A 859 15.62 -46.12 -22.91
C ASP A 859 14.96 -45.52 -21.67
N ALA A 860 14.69 -44.22 -21.66
CA ALA A 860 14.11 -43.54 -20.51
C ALA A 860 13.19 -42.39 -20.91
N ARG A 861 12.08 -42.21 -20.20
CA ARG A 861 11.03 -41.22 -20.51
C ARG A 861 10.38 -40.68 -19.24
N VAL A 862 9.91 -39.44 -19.32
CA VAL A 862 9.06 -38.81 -18.30
C VAL A 862 7.60 -39.10 -18.65
N GLY A 863 6.81 -39.52 -17.67
CA GLY A 863 5.35 -39.60 -17.72
C GLY A 863 4.74 -40.93 -18.17
N CYS A 864 5.49 -41.77 -18.87
CA CYS A 864 5.00 -43.05 -19.36
C CYS A 864 6.11 -44.04 -19.72
N GLU A 865 5.69 -45.27 -19.93
CA GLU A 865 6.51 -46.40 -20.35
C GLU A 865 7.30 -46.15 -21.66
N THR A 866 8.47 -46.79 -21.77
CA THR A 866 9.29 -46.74 -23.00
C THR A 866 8.52 -47.40 -24.15
N GLY A 867 8.41 -46.68 -25.27
CA GLY A 867 7.62 -47.11 -26.44
C GLY A 867 6.27 -46.40 -26.58
N GLU A 868 5.76 -45.77 -25.51
CA GLU A 868 4.54 -44.96 -25.54
C GLU A 868 4.80 -43.48 -25.76
N ARG A 869 3.75 -42.70 -26.07
CA ARG A 869 3.82 -41.24 -26.24
C ARG A 869 2.84 -40.56 -25.28
N CYS A 870 3.37 -40.00 -24.20
CA CYS A 870 2.67 -39.22 -23.18
C CYS A 870 3.12 -37.76 -23.23
N PRO A 871 2.66 -36.95 -24.20
CA PRO A 871 3.07 -35.54 -24.27
C PRO A 871 2.49 -34.69 -23.13
N LYS A 872 1.41 -35.15 -22.48
CA LYS A 872 0.71 -34.46 -21.38
C LYS A 872 1.25 -34.78 -19.99
N ASP A 873 1.88 -35.94 -19.79
CA ASP A 873 2.35 -36.38 -18.47
C ASP A 873 3.80 -35.94 -18.18
N LYS A 874 4.16 -34.74 -18.65
CA LYS A 874 5.54 -34.21 -18.62
C LYS A 874 5.72 -32.99 -17.73
N PHE A 875 4.71 -32.64 -16.94
CA PHE A 875 4.66 -31.39 -16.21
C PHE A 875 4.51 -31.63 -14.72
N ILE A 876 5.20 -30.80 -13.95
CA ILE A 876 4.96 -30.62 -12.51
C ILE A 876 4.36 -29.23 -12.30
N TYR A 877 3.46 -29.10 -11.35
CA TYR A 877 2.79 -27.84 -10.98
C TYR A 877 3.33 -27.34 -9.65
N GLN A 878 3.37 -26.02 -9.48
CA GLN A 878 4.13 -25.35 -8.42
C GLN A 878 3.20 -24.59 -7.47
N THR A 879 3.54 -24.59 -6.18
CA THR A 879 2.81 -23.86 -5.13
C THR A 879 3.79 -23.06 -4.30
N TYR A 880 3.73 -21.72 -4.36
CA TYR A 880 4.65 -20.80 -3.66
C TYR A 880 4.21 -19.32 -3.64
N ALA A 881 5.02 -18.49 -3.01
CA ALA A 881 4.89 -17.05 -3.02
C ALA A 881 6.28 -16.43 -3.08
N LEU A 882 6.36 -15.14 -3.39
CA LEU A 882 7.64 -14.45 -3.54
C LEU A 882 7.53 -13.05 -2.94
N ASN A 883 8.46 -12.70 -2.05
CA ASN A 883 8.60 -11.34 -1.56
C ASN A 883 9.68 -10.63 -2.34
N THR A 884 9.47 -9.35 -2.66
CA THR A 884 10.43 -8.54 -3.42
C THR A 884 10.58 -7.13 -2.84
N GLU A 885 11.73 -6.50 -3.06
CA GLU A 885 11.97 -5.07 -2.83
C GLU A 885 12.16 -4.36 -4.18
N VAL A 886 11.31 -3.39 -4.50
CA VAL A 886 11.57 -2.46 -5.60
C VAL A 886 12.49 -1.36 -5.07
N VAL A 887 13.70 -1.26 -5.61
CA VAL A 887 14.75 -0.36 -5.11
C VAL A 887 14.75 0.99 -5.84
N GLY A 888 14.33 1.01 -7.09
CA GLY A 888 14.37 2.20 -7.96
C GLY A 888 15.39 2.08 -9.11
N PRO A 889 15.64 3.17 -9.85
CA PRO A 889 16.50 3.16 -11.03
C PRO A 889 17.94 2.72 -10.73
N GLY A 890 18.54 1.91 -11.62
CA GLY A 890 19.92 1.46 -11.49
C GLY A 890 20.39 0.57 -12.64
N VAL A 891 21.56 -0.04 -12.46
CA VAL A 891 22.19 -0.93 -13.45
C VAL A 891 22.19 -2.37 -12.94
N TYR A 892 21.64 -3.27 -13.74
CA TYR A 892 21.63 -4.69 -13.45
C TYR A 892 22.98 -5.33 -13.81
N GLU A 893 23.89 -5.39 -12.83
CA GLU A 893 25.26 -5.85 -13.01
C GLU A 893 25.44 -7.16 -13.81
N PRO A 894 24.58 -8.19 -13.70
CA PRO A 894 24.73 -9.42 -14.47
C PRO A 894 24.70 -9.24 -15.99
N THR A 895 23.95 -8.27 -16.52
CA THR A 895 23.84 -8.01 -17.97
C THR A 895 24.28 -6.60 -18.39
N GLY A 896 24.33 -5.65 -17.44
CA GLY A 896 24.55 -4.23 -17.68
C GLY A 896 23.30 -3.47 -18.13
N ASP A 897 22.11 -4.07 -18.01
CA ASP A 897 20.84 -3.43 -18.38
C ASP A 897 20.51 -2.28 -17.41
N GLU A 898 20.13 -1.12 -17.94
CA GLU A 898 19.61 0.02 -17.16
C GLU A 898 18.09 -0.12 -17.01
N GLY A 899 17.57 0.09 -15.80
CA GLY A 899 16.14 -0.02 -15.52
C GLY A 899 15.84 0.11 -14.03
N ILE A 900 14.71 -0.44 -13.59
CA ILE A 900 14.30 -0.40 -12.18
C ILE A 900 14.76 -1.68 -11.48
N LEU A 901 15.63 -1.54 -10.49
CA LEU A 901 16.18 -2.67 -9.74
C LEU A 901 15.14 -3.26 -8.79
N VAL A 902 15.11 -4.59 -8.75
CA VAL A 902 14.25 -5.36 -7.85
C VAL A 902 15.08 -6.44 -7.18
N ASN A 903 14.97 -6.59 -5.87
CA ASN A 903 15.60 -7.67 -5.12
C ASN A 903 14.54 -8.70 -4.71
N LEU A 904 14.86 -9.99 -4.84
CA LEU A 904 13.98 -11.09 -4.48
C LEU A 904 14.44 -11.72 -3.16
N TYR A 905 13.52 -11.88 -2.22
CA TYR A 905 13.76 -12.69 -1.03
C TYR A 905 13.75 -14.17 -1.40
N PRO A 906 14.82 -14.93 -1.10
CA PRO A 906 14.83 -16.36 -1.33
C PRO A 906 13.73 -17.06 -0.52
N THR A 907 12.98 -17.94 -1.19
CA THR A 907 11.96 -18.80 -0.59
C THR A 907 12.08 -20.24 -1.10
N GLN A 908 11.18 -21.13 -0.67
CA GLN A 908 11.00 -22.46 -1.23
C GLN A 908 9.64 -22.61 -1.91
N LEU A 909 9.56 -23.51 -2.89
CA LEU A 909 8.31 -23.90 -3.54
C LEU A 909 8.15 -25.42 -3.50
N ALA A 910 6.91 -25.87 -3.33
CA ALA A 910 6.52 -27.26 -3.42
C ALA A 910 5.96 -27.57 -4.82
N THR A 911 6.06 -28.83 -5.25
CA THR A 911 5.53 -29.24 -6.55
C THR A 911 4.78 -30.57 -6.50
N THR A 912 3.94 -30.79 -7.49
CA THR A 912 3.30 -32.08 -7.72
C THR A 912 4.29 -33.18 -8.14
N SER A 913 3.89 -34.43 -7.93
CA SER A 913 4.68 -35.62 -8.33
C SER A 913 4.85 -35.76 -9.85
N ILE A 914 5.93 -36.44 -10.27
CA ILE A 914 6.11 -36.92 -11.63
C ILE A 914 6.79 -38.28 -11.68
N SER A 915 6.40 -39.10 -12.67
CA SER A 915 7.00 -40.41 -12.91
C SER A 915 8.06 -40.37 -14.00
N VAL A 916 9.19 -41.05 -13.77
CA VAL A 916 10.25 -41.28 -14.75
C VAL A 916 10.43 -42.78 -14.95
N PHE A 917 10.22 -43.24 -16.18
CA PHE A 917 10.31 -44.64 -16.56
C PHE A 917 11.65 -44.93 -17.23
N THR A 918 12.26 -46.07 -16.88
CA THR A 918 13.51 -46.56 -17.47
C THR A 918 13.38 -48.03 -17.87
N GLU A 919 13.85 -48.39 -19.06
CA GLU A 919 13.89 -49.77 -19.54
C GLU A 919 15.31 -50.34 -19.42
N LEU A 920 15.55 -51.06 -18.32
CA LEU A 920 16.80 -51.74 -18.05
C LEU A 920 16.84 -53.09 -18.76
N ARG A 921 18.00 -53.48 -19.30
CA ARG A 921 18.23 -54.83 -19.85
C ARG A 921 19.12 -55.64 -18.94
N VAL A 922 18.53 -56.41 -18.03
CA VAL A 922 19.25 -57.25 -17.07
C VAL A 922 19.88 -58.45 -17.79
N PHE A 923 21.16 -58.72 -17.50
CA PHE A 923 22.04 -59.66 -18.21
C PHE A 923 22.10 -59.46 -19.74
N GLY A 924 21.73 -58.26 -20.22
CA GLY A 924 21.77 -57.88 -21.63
C GLY A 924 20.58 -58.35 -22.49
N PHE A 925 19.59 -59.04 -21.92
CA PHE A 925 18.45 -59.56 -22.70
C PHE A 925 17.11 -59.64 -21.98
N ILE A 926 17.04 -59.43 -20.65
CA ILE A 926 15.77 -59.40 -19.91
C ILE A 926 15.33 -57.94 -19.80
N PRO A 927 14.30 -57.49 -20.54
CA PRO A 927 13.76 -56.14 -20.38
C PRO A 927 13.06 -56.04 -19.02
N LEU A 928 13.35 -54.98 -18.30
CA LEU A 928 12.77 -54.64 -17.01
C LEU A 928 12.42 -53.17 -17.03
N GLN A 929 11.14 -52.88 -16.84
CA GLN A 929 10.60 -51.54 -16.81
C GLN A 929 10.50 -51.07 -15.38
N GLU A 930 11.18 -49.97 -15.07
CA GLU A 930 11.29 -49.40 -13.74
C GLU A 930 10.69 -47.99 -13.74
N GLU A 931 9.80 -47.71 -12.79
CA GLU A 931 9.17 -46.41 -12.58
C GLU A 931 9.72 -45.76 -11.32
N SER A 932 10.35 -44.60 -11.44
CA SER A 932 10.70 -43.76 -10.29
C SER A 932 9.69 -42.64 -10.14
N ILE A 933 9.09 -42.51 -8.96
CA ILE A 933 8.06 -41.52 -8.66
C ILE A 933 8.71 -40.47 -7.76
N THR A 934 8.71 -39.20 -8.15
CA THR A 934 9.39 -38.16 -7.37
C THR A 934 8.66 -37.81 -6.08
N ASN A 935 7.34 -38.05 -6.01
CA ASN A 935 6.45 -37.46 -5.02
C ASN A 935 6.65 -35.94 -4.95
N THR A 936 6.26 -35.30 -3.85
CA THR A 936 6.40 -33.85 -3.68
C THR A 936 7.88 -33.46 -3.71
N GLN A 937 8.23 -32.60 -4.67
CA GLN A 937 9.59 -32.05 -4.77
C GLN A 937 9.59 -30.62 -4.24
N VAL A 938 10.72 -30.22 -3.65
CA VAL A 938 10.95 -28.88 -3.12
C VAL A 938 12.04 -28.21 -3.94
N LEU A 939 11.76 -27.02 -4.47
CA LEU A 939 12.79 -26.17 -5.07
C LEU A 939 13.08 -25.03 -4.10
N ARG A 940 14.36 -24.85 -3.77
CA ARG A 940 14.84 -23.85 -2.83
C ARG A 940 15.60 -22.76 -3.57
N MET A 941 15.16 -21.52 -3.43
CA MET A 941 15.92 -20.36 -3.89
C MET A 941 17.12 -20.16 -2.97
N ARG A 942 18.26 -19.85 -3.57
CA ARG A 942 19.50 -19.59 -2.83
C ARG A 942 19.71 -18.09 -2.73
N TYR A 943 20.16 -17.62 -1.57
CA TYR A 943 20.71 -16.27 -1.45
C TYR A 943 21.77 -16.04 -2.54
N ALA A 944 21.83 -14.82 -3.07
CA ALA A 944 22.89 -14.44 -3.99
C ALA A 944 24.24 -14.44 -3.26
N LYS A 945 25.30 -14.66 -4.02
CA LYS A 945 26.67 -14.58 -3.52
C LYS A 945 26.98 -13.12 -3.20
N ASP A 946 27.66 -12.90 -2.08
CA ASP A 946 28.09 -11.54 -1.69
C ASP A 946 29.15 -11.00 -2.66
N ASP A 947 29.99 -11.89 -3.19
CA ASP A 947 30.88 -11.64 -4.33
C ASP A 947 30.44 -12.54 -5.51
N PRO A 948 29.86 -11.99 -6.58
CA PRO A 948 29.44 -12.78 -7.75
C PRO A 948 30.55 -13.63 -8.37
N ALA A 949 31.82 -13.23 -8.21
CA ALA A 949 32.99 -13.95 -8.72
C ALA A 949 33.47 -15.09 -7.79
N CYS A 950 32.93 -15.21 -6.57
CA CYS A 950 33.37 -16.24 -5.64
C CYS A 950 32.89 -17.65 -6.02
N SER A 951 33.67 -18.66 -5.61
CA SER A 951 33.40 -20.07 -5.84
C SER A 951 33.92 -20.94 -4.70
N GLY A 952 33.31 -22.13 -4.55
CA GLY A 952 33.66 -23.10 -3.51
C GLY A 952 33.08 -22.78 -2.13
N PRO A 953 33.44 -23.56 -1.10
CA PRO A 953 32.79 -23.54 0.22
C PRO A 953 32.99 -22.25 1.03
N ALA A 954 33.94 -21.38 0.63
CA ALA A 954 34.19 -20.10 1.29
C ALA A 954 33.36 -18.93 0.70
N CYS A 955 32.52 -19.22 -0.29
CA CYS A 955 31.69 -18.24 -0.97
C CYS A 955 30.43 -17.99 -0.14
N SER A 956 30.39 -16.86 0.55
CA SER A 956 29.25 -16.45 1.38
C SER A 956 28.05 -16.04 0.51
N ARG A 957 26.86 -16.36 1.00
CA ARG A 957 25.58 -16.12 0.32
C ARG A 957 24.60 -15.46 1.29
N SER A 958 24.69 -14.15 1.43
CA SER A 958 23.82 -13.37 2.32
C SER A 958 22.99 -12.31 1.59
N SER A 959 23.26 -12.10 0.31
CA SER A 959 22.60 -11.06 -0.50
C SER A 959 21.26 -11.54 -1.08
N LEU A 960 20.30 -10.63 -1.22
CA LEU A 960 19.05 -10.91 -1.95
C LEU A 960 19.34 -11.14 -3.45
N ILE A 961 18.44 -11.84 -4.15
CA ILE A 961 18.65 -12.16 -5.57
C ILE A 961 18.28 -10.93 -6.42
N PRO A 962 19.20 -10.32 -7.18
CA PRO A 962 18.90 -9.12 -7.94
C PRO A 962 18.16 -9.45 -9.25
N GLY A 963 17.33 -8.52 -9.68
CA GLY A 963 16.65 -8.48 -10.97
C GLY A 963 16.41 -7.04 -11.42
N VAL A 964 15.83 -6.87 -12.60
CA VAL A 964 15.58 -5.56 -13.20
C VAL A 964 14.31 -5.55 -14.04
N ILE A 965 13.55 -4.46 -13.95
CA ILE A 965 12.44 -4.14 -14.84
C ILE A 965 12.97 -3.19 -15.93
N THR A 966 12.79 -3.60 -17.18
CA THR A 966 13.27 -2.88 -18.37
C THR A 966 12.16 -2.75 -19.40
N GLN A 967 12.35 -1.86 -20.37
CA GLN A 967 11.44 -1.76 -21.50
C GLN A 967 11.70 -2.89 -22.50
N GLY A 968 10.67 -3.68 -22.80
CA GLY A 968 10.68 -4.73 -23.81
C GLY A 968 10.52 -4.20 -25.24
N ASP A 969 10.62 -5.11 -26.22
CA ASP A 969 10.62 -4.76 -27.65
C ASP A 969 9.37 -4.03 -28.14
N ASN A 970 8.21 -4.21 -27.49
CA ASN A 970 6.96 -3.52 -27.83
C ASN A 970 6.63 -2.37 -26.87
N GLY A 971 7.58 -1.97 -26.02
CA GLY A 971 7.43 -0.90 -25.06
C GLY A 971 6.84 -1.31 -23.71
N GLN A 972 6.48 -2.58 -23.51
CA GLN A 972 5.93 -3.11 -22.26
C GLN A 972 7.01 -3.31 -21.19
N PRO A 973 6.67 -3.30 -19.89
CA PRO A 973 7.63 -3.62 -18.85
C PRO A 973 7.95 -5.12 -18.85
N VAL A 974 9.24 -5.45 -18.77
CA VAL A 974 9.77 -6.82 -18.75
C VAL A 974 10.67 -6.98 -17.54
N PHE A 975 10.39 -7.96 -16.70
CA PHE A 975 11.24 -8.33 -15.57
C PHE A 975 12.24 -9.41 -15.98
N LYS A 976 13.51 -9.23 -15.57
CA LYS A 976 14.61 -10.17 -15.80
C LYS A 976 15.32 -10.49 -14.50
N THR A 977 15.65 -11.76 -14.29
CA THR A 977 16.47 -12.18 -13.14
C THR A 977 17.21 -13.50 -13.43
N ARG A 978 18.22 -13.79 -12.61
CA ARG A 978 18.96 -15.05 -12.64
C ARG A 978 18.92 -15.69 -11.26
N ALA A 979 18.18 -16.81 -11.15
CA ALA A 979 18.02 -17.53 -9.89
C ALA A 979 18.91 -18.77 -9.84
N GLU A 980 19.72 -18.89 -8.78
CA GLU A 980 20.40 -20.14 -8.42
C GLU A 980 19.52 -20.92 -7.44
N LEU A 981 19.26 -22.19 -7.75
CA LEU A 981 18.28 -23.00 -7.05
C LEU A 981 18.89 -24.33 -6.59
N MET A 982 18.25 -24.96 -5.61
CA MET A 982 18.46 -26.36 -5.23
C MET A 982 17.14 -27.14 -5.41
N LEU A 983 17.24 -28.40 -5.84
CA LEU A 983 16.12 -29.33 -5.96
C LEU A 983 16.27 -30.48 -4.96
N ASP A 984 15.21 -30.71 -4.21
CA ASP A 984 15.07 -31.77 -3.22
C ASP A 984 13.83 -32.61 -3.55
N ALA A 985 13.92 -33.93 -3.37
CA ALA A 985 12.80 -34.86 -3.54
C ALA A 985 12.80 -35.88 -2.39
N PRO A 986 12.48 -35.45 -1.15
CA PRO A 986 12.66 -36.28 0.05
C PRO A 986 11.83 -37.56 0.01
N ASP A 987 10.60 -37.48 -0.52
CA ASP A 987 9.68 -38.60 -0.62
C ASP A 987 9.88 -39.45 -1.90
N MET A 988 10.96 -39.25 -2.66
CA MET A 988 11.13 -39.93 -3.95
C MET A 988 11.25 -41.45 -3.78
N GLU A 989 10.38 -42.17 -4.49
CA GLU A 989 10.37 -43.62 -4.52
C GLU A 989 11.20 -44.15 -5.70
N ILE A 990 12.24 -44.92 -5.37
CA ILE A 990 13.01 -45.71 -6.32
C ILE A 990 12.58 -47.18 -6.21
N PRO A 991 12.28 -47.87 -7.33
CA PRO A 991 11.89 -49.26 -7.33
C PRO A 991 12.82 -50.18 -6.53
N LEU A 992 12.21 -51.19 -5.90
CA LEU A 992 12.88 -52.17 -5.04
C LEU A 992 13.60 -51.56 -3.82
N GLY A 993 13.20 -50.37 -3.38
CA GLY A 993 13.76 -49.70 -2.19
C GLY A 993 15.16 -49.14 -2.43
N GLY A 994 15.39 -48.59 -3.62
CA GLY A 994 16.64 -47.95 -4.01
C GLY A 994 16.88 -46.60 -3.32
N ARG A 995 17.98 -45.94 -3.64
CA ARG A 995 18.36 -44.60 -3.12
C ARG A 995 18.58 -43.61 -4.26
N HIS A 996 18.39 -42.31 -4.03
CA HIS A 996 18.67 -41.25 -5.02
C HIS A 996 19.61 -40.17 -4.47
N ASP A 997 20.04 -39.24 -5.33
CA ASP A 997 20.88 -38.09 -4.98
C ASP A 997 20.17 -36.73 -5.11
N LEU A 998 18.84 -36.72 -5.21
CA LEU A 998 18.01 -35.51 -5.20
C LEU A 998 17.84 -34.94 -3.77
N TYR A 999 18.96 -34.52 -3.19
CA TYR A 999 19.02 -33.73 -1.96
C TYR A 999 19.98 -32.56 -2.19
N GLY A 1000 19.45 -31.35 -2.26
CA GLY A 1000 20.21 -30.11 -2.52
C GLY A 1000 20.80 -30.03 -3.92
N ARG A 1001 20.12 -30.55 -4.95
CA ARG A 1001 20.67 -30.60 -6.31
C ARG A 1001 20.67 -29.22 -6.97
N GLU A 1002 21.85 -28.63 -7.13
CA GLU A 1002 21.98 -27.28 -7.68
C GLU A 1002 21.67 -27.18 -9.18
N PHE A 1003 20.97 -26.11 -9.58
CA PHE A 1003 20.76 -25.69 -10.97
C PHE A 1003 20.50 -24.17 -11.07
N VAL A 1004 20.39 -23.64 -12.29
CA VAL A 1004 20.25 -22.19 -12.54
C VAL A 1004 19.13 -21.95 -13.56
N LEU A 1005 18.28 -20.96 -13.27
CA LEU A 1005 17.33 -20.40 -14.22
C LEU A 1005 17.71 -18.98 -14.59
N GLU A 1006 17.72 -18.71 -15.89
CA GLU A 1006 17.70 -17.35 -16.45
C GLU A 1006 16.24 -17.06 -16.82
N LEU A 1007 15.62 -16.12 -16.12
CA LEU A 1007 14.18 -15.86 -16.18
C LEU A 1007 13.92 -14.49 -16.79
N GLU A 1008 12.95 -14.45 -17.71
CA GLU A 1008 12.49 -13.23 -18.35
C GLU A 1008 10.99 -13.33 -18.68
N GLY A 1009 10.27 -12.21 -18.59
CA GLY A 1009 8.88 -12.13 -19.03
C GLY A 1009 8.18 -10.82 -18.65
N ASN A 1010 6.95 -10.67 -19.14
CA ASN A 1010 6.20 -9.43 -19.10
C ASN A 1010 5.66 -9.13 -17.70
N ILE A 1011 5.52 -7.84 -17.42
CA ILE A 1011 4.68 -7.32 -16.34
C ILE A 1011 3.43 -6.71 -16.96
N THR A 1012 2.26 -7.07 -16.44
CA THR A 1012 0.96 -6.54 -16.88
C THR A 1012 0.22 -5.94 -15.69
N PHE A 1013 -0.30 -4.72 -15.84
CA PHE A 1013 -1.13 -4.07 -14.82
C PHE A 1013 -2.60 -4.16 -15.21
N PHE A 1014 -3.44 -4.63 -14.31
CA PHE A 1014 -4.86 -4.86 -14.57
C PHE A 1014 -5.72 -3.68 -14.17
N ASP A 1015 -6.92 -3.62 -14.74
CA ASP A 1015 -7.94 -2.61 -14.42
C ASP A 1015 -8.46 -2.65 -12.97
N ASP A 1016 -8.08 -3.67 -12.19
CA ASP A 1016 -8.32 -3.75 -10.75
C ASP A 1016 -7.10 -3.37 -9.88
N GLY A 1017 -6.04 -2.84 -10.51
CA GLY A 1017 -4.84 -2.37 -9.85
C GLY A 1017 -3.83 -3.46 -9.51
N ARG A 1018 -4.15 -4.75 -9.68
CA ARG A 1018 -3.16 -5.82 -9.46
C ARG A 1018 -2.15 -5.87 -10.60
N MET A 1019 -0.95 -6.32 -10.26
CA MET A 1019 0.17 -6.50 -11.18
C MET A 1019 0.46 -7.99 -11.36
N GLN A 1020 0.41 -8.46 -12.61
CA GLN A 1020 0.83 -9.79 -13.00
C GLN A 1020 2.28 -9.77 -13.50
N ILE A 1021 3.09 -10.74 -13.08
CA ILE A 1021 4.45 -10.95 -13.57
C ILE A 1021 4.57 -12.37 -14.13
N GLU A 1022 4.78 -12.47 -15.42
CA GLU A 1022 5.09 -13.73 -16.10
C GLU A 1022 6.60 -13.89 -16.20
N GLN A 1023 7.12 -15.10 -15.98
CA GLN A 1023 8.52 -15.42 -16.21
C GLN A 1023 8.67 -16.78 -16.88
N ARG A 1024 9.54 -16.86 -17.88
CA ARG A 1024 9.92 -18.11 -18.54
C ARG A 1024 11.43 -18.26 -18.55
N ASN A 1025 11.91 -19.50 -18.50
CA ASN A 1025 13.34 -19.74 -18.59
C ASN A 1025 13.84 -19.57 -20.03
N SER A 1026 14.91 -18.78 -20.21
CA SER A 1026 15.57 -18.59 -21.50
C SER A 1026 16.66 -19.64 -21.75
N ASN A 1027 17.15 -20.32 -20.71
CA ASN A 1027 18.24 -21.29 -20.78
C ASN A 1027 17.77 -22.75 -20.72
N LEU A 1028 18.45 -23.66 -21.43
CA LEU A 1028 18.31 -25.11 -21.25
C LEU A 1028 18.97 -25.55 -19.93
N VAL A 1029 18.24 -26.26 -19.08
CA VAL A 1029 18.75 -26.74 -17.78
C VAL A 1029 18.92 -28.25 -17.76
N ASP A 1030 20.07 -28.72 -17.31
CA ASP A 1030 20.37 -30.14 -17.10
C ASP A 1030 20.25 -30.52 -15.62
N ILE A 1031 19.36 -31.46 -15.30
CA ILE A 1031 19.18 -32.03 -13.96
C ILE A 1031 19.54 -33.53 -14.03
N ASN A 1032 20.80 -33.87 -13.73
CA ASN A 1032 21.23 -35.27 -13.77
C ASN A 1032 20.97 -35.94 -12.42
N VAL A 1033 20.00 -36.85 -12.38
CA VAL A 1033 19.62 -37.62 -11.19
C VAL A 1033 20.37 -38.95 -11.19
N ARG A 1034 20.93 -39.35 -10.05
CA ARG A 1034 21.53 -40.67 -9.86
C ARG A 1034 20.68 -41.48 -8.90
N ALA A 1035 20.17 -42.60 -9.40
CA ALA A 1035 19.46 -43.59 -8.59
C ALA A 1035 20.30 -44.86 -8.45
N ARG A 1036 20.34 -45.45 -7.26
CA ARG A 1036 20.87 -46.79 -7.01
C ARG A 1036 19.70 -47.75 -6.84
N ALA A 1037 19.64 -48.75 -7.71
CA ALA A 1037 18.52 -49.69 -7.81
C ALA A 1037 19.03 -51.13 -7.86
N LEU A 1038 18.08 -52.09 -7.86
CA LEU A 1038 18.30 -53.53 -7.95
C LEU A 1038 19.19 -54.09 -6.82
N GLY A 1039 18.56 -54.62 -5.77
CA GLY A 1039 19.25 -55.21 -4.61
C GLY A 1039 18.34 -55.32 -3.39
N VAL A 1040 18.92 -55.61 -2.22
CA VAL A 1040 18.27 -55.33 -0.94
C VAL A 1040 18.67 -53.91 -0.50
N PRO A 1041 17.85 -53.19 0.28
CA PRO A 1041 18.22 -51.87 0.79
C PRO A 1041 19.60 -51.89 1.47
N GLY A 1042 20.52 -51.02 1.03
CA GLY A 1042 21.92 -50.96 1.48
C GLY A 1042 22.89 -51.93 0.78
N GLY A 1043 22.44 -52.66 -0.25
CA GLY A 1043 23.21 -53.58 -1.08
C GLY A 1043 22.91 -53.45 -2.57
N GLU A 1044 22.48 -52.28 -3.02
CA GLU A 1044 22.13 -51.97 -4.40
C GLU A 1044 23.35 -52.12 -5.32
N ILE A 1045 23.19 -52.85 -6.43
CA ILE A 1045 24.30 -53.21 -7.33
C ILE A 1045 24.26 -52.50 -8.68
N VAL A 1046 23.21 -51.73 -8.97
CA VAL A 1046 23.07 -50.95 -10.20
C VAL A 1046 22.92 -49.47 -9.90
N THR A 1047 23.71 -48.64 -10.57
CA THR A 1047 23.53 -47.18 -10.59
C THR A 1047 22.95 -46.78 -11.94
N ILE A 1048 21.86 -46.01 -11.91
CA ILE A 1048 21.18 -45.41 -13.05
C ILE A 1048 21.45 -43.90 -13.00
N ASP A 1049 22.05 -43.36 -14.06
CA ASP A 1049 22.15 -41.92 -14.27
C ASP A 1049 21.03 -41.50 -15.24
N LEU A 1050 20.11 -40.68 -14.74
CA LEU A 1050 18.94 -40.13 -15.43
C LEU A 1050 19.21 -38.67 -15.81
N PRO A 1051 19.50 -38.36 -17.07
CA PRO A 1051 19.76 -36.99 -17.49
C PRO A 1051 18.43 -36.25 -17.77
N LEU A 1052 17.76 -35.78 -16.73
CA LEU A 1052 16.58 -34.92 -16.88
C LEU A 1052 16.99 -33.54 -17.42
N GLN A 1053 16.08 -32.91 -18.14
CA GLN A 1053 16.24 -31.58 -18.68
C GLN A 1053 14.95 -30.78 -18.54
N ILE A 1054 15.12 -29.50 -18.21
CA ILE A 1054 14.11 -28.47 -18.44
C ILE A 1054 14.46 -27.80 -19.77
N PRO A 1055 13.62 -27.91 -20.81
CA PRO A 1055 13.85 -27.22 -22.07
C PRO A 1055 13.76 -25.70 -21.89
N GLU A 1056 14.32 -24.93 -22.84
CA GLU A 1056 14.01 -23.49 -22.95
C GLU A 1056 12.48 -23.30 -23.03
N GLN A 1057 11.96 -22.27 -22.35
CA GLN A 1057 10.52 -22.02 -22.19
C GLN A 1057 9.76 -23.16 -21.48
N GLY A 1058 10.50 -24.08 -20.84
CA GLY A 1058 9.96 -25.23 -20.11
C GLY A 1058 9.45 -24.89 -18.71
N VAL A 1059 9.92 -23.80 -18.10
CA VAL A 1059 9.37 -23.21 -16.88
C VAL A 1059 8.48 -22.05 -17.29
N TYR A 1060 7.29 -21.98 -16.69
CA TYR A 1060 6.45 -20.79 -16.73
C TYR A 1060 5.98 -20.50 -15.31
N LEU A 1061 6.53 -19.42 -14.73
CA LEU A 1061 6.12 -18.87 -13.46
C LEU A 1061 5.13 -17.73 -13.73
N ASN A 1062 4.07 -17.65 -12.94
CA ASN A 1062 3.13 -16.55 -13.02
C ASN A 1062 2.80 -16.04 -11.63
N PHE A 1063 3.03 -14.75 -11.41
CA PHE A 1063 2.80 -14.08 -10.14
C PHE A 1063 1.72 -13.03 -10.26
N ILE A 1064 0.99 -12.80 -9.17
CA ILE A 1064 0.03 -11.71 -9.01
C ILE A 1064 0.31 -10.98 -7.69
N SER A 1065 0.23 -9.65 -7.70
CA SER A 1065 0.28 -8.86 -6.46
C SER A 1065 -0.98 -9.06 -5.62
N ASN A 1066 -0.90 -8.71 -4.34
CA ASN A 1066 -2.09 -8.66 -3.48
C ASN A 1066 -3.11 -7.63 -4.01
N PRO A 1067 -4.40 -7.74 -3.62
CA PRO A 1067 -5.40 -6.69 -3.84
C PRO A 1067 -4.89 -5.32 -3.33
N VAL A 1068 -5.21 -4.26 -4.06
CA VAL A 1068 -4.80 -2.87 -3.72
C VAL A 1068 -5.47 -2.34 -2.44
N LYS A 1069 -6.61 -2.94 -2.06
CA LYS A 1069 -7.35 -2.62 -0.83
C LYS A 1069 -7.78 -3.91 -0.15
N GLU A 1070 -7.71 -3.93 1.18
CA GLU A 1070 -8.04 -5.10 1.98
C GLU A 1070 -8.75 -4.67 3.28
N ILE A 1071 -9.51 -5.60 3.86
CA ILE A 1071 -10.10 -5.51 5.20
C ILE A 1071 -9.55 -6.72 5.96
N PRO A 1072 -8.75 -6.51 7.04
CA PRO A 1072 -8.35 -7.60 7.92
C PRO A 1072 -9.56 -8.31 8.52
N VAL A 1073 -9.51 -9.63 8.68
CA VAL A 1073 -10.61 -10.39 9.32
C VAL A 1073 -10.57 -10.24 10.84
N ASP A 1074 -9.39 -10.04 11.42
CA ASP A 1074 -9.18 -9.87 12.86
C ASP A 1074 -7.95 -8.98 13.10
N HIS A 1075 -7.97 -8.21 14.21
CA HIS A 1075 -7.00 -7.17 14.56
C HIS A 1075 -6.37 -7.38 15.94
#